data_AF-A0A851H2H8-F1
#
_entry.id   AF-A0A851H2H8-F1
#
_cell.length_a   1.000
_cell.length_b   1.000
_cell.length_c   1.000
_cell.angle_alpha   90.00
_cell.angle_beta   90.00
_cell.angle_gamma   90.00
#
_symmetry.space_group_name_H-M   'P 1'
#
loop_
_entity.id
_entity.type
_entity.pdbx_description
1 polymer ?
#
loop_
_entity_poly.entity_id
_entity_poly.type
_entity_poly.pdbx_seq_one_letter_code
_entity_poly.pdbx_strand_id
1 'polypeptide(L)'
;FASRGGFPIASRMAWHGGQHIEHTDTGAHGEPVRAIADGVVVYKRDPSPEADKKPLAYQGETDNGCVVIKHSTEIGEGTDGQIEYYSIYMHLKQVFVKKKQPVYRKDSLGSVGRCNGNNAMHLEIICDDANLKKIVGRSSGKLDISKDGRDKIVYGDMHFYLPPGTPFFASIASPQAPAGSGAAVHTSTVPLFVTMRFERGKCLLTTRQEETQQQGAFVEVGSALADSDDKYEYSLYSKATALGDAFHIAPSAAYELLRFGRVINTENETPIPAGSVPHWHKVNYPGGQGWVNLNEVGINKFSDADFPHWLGWNLIDDDPTPDSQCNSPTLEKWLTGNSGKKLDKDVLAAALSDSKVQLRLSRTICKFPTEWEKSTIDTRYAWLKSKSEVLDEPMDEMKYAEFKRHVESLSFWEEAGLEIPSVHWHFHPRVFVEQFRQCNWIDSSELKRIYPDDIQKKDKGKVQVAKNGLSDVVREKYRKEICIAIRKHLINRTGLRMTNFFAQGAEESRTLTWMSESRSEKSCNDLYGGKLGNDLPGDGYKYRGRGIKQLTGKSNYAGYWVYRGRITRSSFDSAWWSKKNARRPEINNPDYLINDNYATIDAGAWYWESGPRRGEPRKNSTINKIIDEFQGDLSAIARTVCVEINGGTNGLENRQYHTIRIAKILTDLV
;
A
#
# COMPACT_ATOMS: atom_id res chain seq x y z
N PHE A 1 4.55 -20.26 1.93
CA PHE A 1 5.95 -19.97 1.60
C PHE A 1 6.84 -20.59 2.66
N ALA A 2 7.26 -21.84 2.48
CA ALA A 2 8.43 -22.38 3.16
C ALA A 2 9.55 -22.32 2.12
N SER A 3 10.59 -21.50 2.35
CA SER A 3 11.73 -21.34 1.44
C SER A 3 12.95 -22.13 1.97
N ARG A 4 13.69 -22.77 1.07
CA ARG A 4 15.02 -23.34 1.35
C ARG A 4 16.05 -22.55 0.54
N GLY A 5 16.44 -21.41 1.10
CA GLY A 5 17.36 -20.44 0.49
C GLY A 5 17.21 -19.12 1.23
N GLY A 6 18.26 -18.73 1.96
CA GLY A 6 18.21 -17.60 2.88
C GLY A 6 18.47 -16.27 2.18
N PHE A 7 17.57 -15.30 2.35
CA PHE A 7 17.84 -13.90 2.03
C PHE A 7 18.26 -13.16 3.31
N PRO A 8 19.25 -12.24 3.25
CA PRO A 8 20.14 -11.96 2.12
C PRO A 8 21.39 -12.85 2.13
N ILE A 9 21.52 -13.76 3.12
CA ILE A 9 22.70 -14.58 3.36
C ILE A 9 22.31 -16.06 3.28
N ALA A 10 23.01 -16.79 2.42
CA ALA A 10 22.97 -18.24 2.32
C ALA A 10 24.10 -18.89 3.14
N SER A 11 24.36 -20.18 2.94
CA SER A 11 25.45 -20.88 3.62
C SER A 11 26.81 -20.23 3.38
N ARG A 12 27.73 -20.33 4.36
CA ARG A 12 29.12 -19.85 4.27
C ARG A 12 29.26 -18.34 4.05
N MET A 13 28.28 -17.58 4.54
CA MET A 13 28.18 -16.12 4.32
C MET A 13 28.07 -15.74 2.83
N ALA A 14 27.58 -16.60 1.94
CA ALA A 14 27.37 -16.17 0.55
C ALA A 14 26.19 -15.19 0.46
N TRP A 15 26.35 -14.08 -0.25
CA TRP A 15 25.22 -13.21 -0.61
C TRP A 15 24.21 -13.98 -1.47
N HIS A 16 22.92 -13.72 -1.25
CA HIS A 16 21.82 -14.32 -2.00
C HIS A 16 20.73 -13.28 -2.23
N GLY A 17 20.53 -12.90 -3.50
CA GLY A 17 19.66 -11.78 -3.92
C GLY A 17 18.17 -12.04 -3.72
N GLY A 18 17.77 -13.30 -3.65
CA GLY A 18 16.38 -13.69 -3.77
C GLY A 18 15.97 -14.80 -2.82
N GLN A 19 14.98 -15.59 -3.22
CA GLN A 19 14.50 -16.74 -2.45
C GLN A 19 14.14 -17.90 -3.36
N HIS A 20 14.54 -19.09 -2.92
CA HIS A 20 14.01 -20.32 -3.49
C HIS A 20 12.64 -20.62 -2.88
N ILE A 21 11.63 -20.72 -3.74
CA ILE A 21 10.25 -21.01 -3.39
C ILE A 21 9.96 -22.44 -3.83
N GLU A 22 9.81 -23.34 -2.88
CA GLU A 22 9.45 -24.72 -3.13
C GLU A 22 7.99 -24.84 -3.58
N HIS A 23 7.75 -25.78 -4.48
CA HIS A 23 6.42 -26.12 -4.95
C HIS A 23 6.10 -27.57 -4.58
N THR A 24 4.93 -27.81 -4.00
CA THR A 24 4.58 -29.13 -3.44
C THR A 24 3.94 -30.06 -4.48
N ASP A 25 3.58 -29.58 -5.67
CA ASP A 25 2.85 -30.34 -6.71
C ASP A 25 1.60 -31.08 -6.19
N THR A 26 1.01 -30.63 -5.06
CA THR A 26 -0.07 -31.34 -4.36
C THR A 26 -1.49 -31.07 -4.91
N GLY A 27 -1.63 -30.27 -5.96
CA GLY A 27 -2.91 -29.87 -6.54
C GLY A 27 -3.33 -30.69 -7.76
N ALA A 28 -4.64 -30.73 -8.07
CA ALA A 28 -5.19 -31.38 -9.27
C ALA A 28 -4.80 -30.69 -10.60
N HIS A 29 -4.31 -29.45 -10.52
CA HIS A 29 -3.75 -28.67 -11.62
C HIS A 29 -2.40 -28.11 -11.19
N GLY A 30 -1.39 -28.17 -12.06
CA GLY A 30 -0.11 -27.52 -11.79
C GLY A 30 -0.29 -26.00 -11.69
N GLU A 31 0.18 -25.38 -10.61
CA GLU A 31 0.11 -23.94 -10.47
C GLU A 31 1.25 -23.29 -11.27
N PRO A 32 0.96 -22.43 -12.25
CA PRO A 32 2.01 -21.73 -12.98
C PRO A 32 2.67 -20.69 -12.07
N VAL A 33 3.93 -20.38 -12.36
CA VAL A 33 4.60 -19.19 -11.84
C VAL A 33 3.89 -17.97 -12.41
N ARG A 34 3.60 -16.97 -11.57
CA ARG A 34 2.82 -15.79 -11.95
C ARG A 34 3.57 -14.48 -11.70
N ALA A 35 3.28 -13.48 -12.52
CA ALA A 35 3.78 -12.12 -12.30
C ALA A 35 3.27 -11.54 -10.98
N ILE A 36 4.16 -10.96 -10.18
CA ILE A 36 3.82 -10.34 -8.89
C ILE A 36 3.13 -8.97 -9.06
N ALA A 37 3.41 -8.30 -10.16
CA ALA A 37 2.95 -6.97 -10.53
C ALA A 37 2.91 -6.82 -12.06
N ASP A 38 2.22 -5.76 -12.52
CA ASP A 38 2.20 -5.37 -13.93
C ASP A 38 3.62 -4.94 -14.39
N GLY A 39 3.97 -5.21 -15.65
CA GLY A 39 5.28 -4.85 -16.20
C GLY A 39 5.49 -5.31 -17.64
N VAL A 40 6.73 -5.27 -18.09
CA VAL A 40 7.14 -5.72 -19.42
C VAL A 40 8.28 -6.73 -19.30
N VAL A 41 8.15 -7.86 -19.98
CA VAL A 41 9.21 -8.87 -20.06
C VAL A 41 10.40 -8.30 -20.83
N VAL A 42 11.51 -8.00 -20.15
CA VAL A 42 12.73 -7.43 -20.76
C VAL A 42 13.72 -8.50 -21.16
N TYR A 43 13.68 -9.66 -20.50
CA TYR A 43 14.49 -10.82 -20.86
C TYR A 43 13.74 -12.12 -20.60
N LYS A 44 14.03 -13.14 -21.43
CA LYS A 44 13.56 -14.49 -21.21
C LYS A 44 14.54 -15.49 -21.82
N ARG A 45 14.72 -16.62 -21.17
CA ARG A 45 15.51 -17.76 -21.66
C ARG A 45 14.68 -19.03 -21.52
N ASP A 46 14.53 -19.78 -22.61
CA ASP A 46 13.93 -21.12 -22.53
C ASP A 46 14.93 -22.05 -21.84
N PRO A 47 14.46 -23.00 -21.01
CA PRO A 47 15.34 -23.93 -20.32
C PRO A 47 16.03 -24.89 -21.29
N SER A 48 17.24 -25.29 -20.93
CA SER A 48 17.93 -26.41 -21.57
C SER A 48 17.14 -27.71 -21.38
N PRO A 49 17.08 -28.59 -22.40
CA PRO A 49 16.53 -29.93 -22.23
C PRO A 49 17.44 -30.85 -21.40
N GLU A 50 18.63 -30.39 -21.01
CA GLU A 50 19.65 -31.17 -20.30
C GLU A 50 19.84 -30.71 -18.84
N ALA A 51 18.74 -30.34 -18.17
CA ALA A 51 18.75 -29.91 -16.76
C ALA A 51 19.31 -30.99 -15.81
N ASP A 52 19.25 -32.25 -16.21
CA ASP A 52 19.73 -33.45 -15.51
C ASP A 52 21.20 -33.79 -15.80
N LYS A 53 21.89 -33.02 -16.67
CA LYS A 53 23.29 -33.24 -17.04
C LYS A 53 24.20 -32.10 -16.62
N LYS A 54 25.49 -32.39 -16.43
CA LYS A 54 26.51 -31.34 -16.25
C LYS A 54 26.57 -30.44 -17.50
N PRO A 55 26.75 -29.11 -17.35
CA PRO A 55 27.08 -28.43 -16.11
C PRO A 55 25.89 -28.04 -15.22
N LEU A 56 24.65 -28.18 -15.69
CA LEU A 56 23.45 -27.78 -14.93
C LEU A 56 23.23 -28.66 -13.68
N ALA A 57 23.36 -29.98 -13.82
CA ALA A 57 23.22 -30.92 -12.71
C ALA A 57 24.47 -31.00 -11.80
N TYR A 58 24.96 -29.86 -11.31
CA TYR A 58 26.12 -29.77 -10.42
C TYR A 58 25.85 -30.37 -9.03
N GLN A 59 24.70 -30.04 -8.43
CA GLN A 59 24.22 -30.58 -7.15
C GLN A 59 22.83 -31.21 -7.28
N GLY A 60 22.55 -31.80 -8.45
CA GLY A 60 21.24 -32.32 -8.83
C GLY A 60 20.59 -31.49 -9.93
N GLU A 61 19.53 -32.04 -10.52
CA GLU A 61 18.78 -31.45 -11.64
C GLU A 61 18.48 -29.96 -11.40
N THR A 62 18.85 -29.11 -12.36
CA THR A 62 18.68 -27.66 -12.25
C THR A 62 18.27 -27.05 -13.58
N ASP A 63 17.08 -26.45 -13.62
CA ASP A 63 16.60 -25.72 -14.79
C ASP A 63 17.26 -24.34 -14.86
N ASN A 64 17.55 -23.88 -16.08
CA ASN A 64 18.09 -22.53 -16.32
C ASN A 64 17.12 -21.61 -17.07
N GLY A 65 15.85 -22.02 -17.22
CA GLY A 65 14.81 -21.14 -17.77
C GLY A 65 14.61 -19.93 -16.88
N CYS A 66 14.50 -18.76 -17.50
CA CYS A 66 14.49 -17.47 -16.81
C CYS A 66 13.51 -16.49 -17.45
N VAL A 67 12.87 -15.66 -16.64
CA VAL A 67 12.10 -14.48 -17.06
C VAL A 67 12.51 -13.30 -16.20
N VAL A 68 12.79 -12.16 -16.83
CA VAL A 68 13.02 -10.87 -16.14
C VAL A 68 11.96 -9.88 -16.59
N ILE A 69 11.30 -9.24 -15.63
CA ILE A 69 10.27 -8.24 -15.86
C ILE A 69 10.77 -6.90 -15.34
N LYS A 70 10.69 -5.87 -16.18
CA LYS A 70 10.83 -4.47 -15.73
C LYS A 70 9.44 -3.96 -15.34
N HIS A 71 9.35 -3.40 -14.14
CA HIS A 71 8.16 -2.78 -13.61
C HIS A 71 8.38 -1.27 -13.60
N SER A 72 7.45 -0.52 -14.20
CA SER A 72 7.40 0.95 -14.13
C SER A 72 6.01 1.32 -13.61
N THR A 73 5.93 1.86 -12.41
CA THR A 73 4.66 2.11 -11.71
C THR A 73 4.74 3.35 -10.82
N GLU A 74 3.64 3.66 -10.15
CA GLU A 74 3.49 4.80 -9.26
C GLU A 74 3.14 4.37 -7.83
N ILE A 75 3.78 4.98 -6.83
CA ILE A 75 3.57 4.71 -5.40
C ILE A 75 3.01 5.92 -4.65
N GLY A 76 2.76 7.01 -5.38
CA GLY A 76 2.34 8.30 -4.86
C GLY A 76 2.40 9.38 -5.93
N GLU A 77 2.30 10.63 -5.49
CA GLU A 77 2.20 11.78 -6.39
C GLU A 77 3.55 12.26 -6.92
N GLY A 78 3.56 12.74 -8.17
CA GLY A 78 4.71 13.38 -8.79
C GLY A 78 5.82 12.42 -9.21
N THR A 79 6.93 12.98 -9.69
CA THR A 79 8.07 12.21 -10.26
C THR A 79 8.79 11.34 -9.23
N ASP A 80 8.77 11.71 -7.96
CA ASP A 80 9.33 10.92 -6.87
C ASP A 80 8.47 9.68 -6.56
N GLY A 81 7.18 9.73 -6.90
CA GLY A 81 6.26 8.59 -6.82
C GLY A 81 6.42 7.61 -7.98
N GLN A 82 7.12 7.96 -9.06
CA GLN A 82 7.35 7.08 -10.21
C GLN A 82 8.60 6.24 -9.99
N ILE A 83 8.43 4.93 -9.85
CA ILE A 83 9.51 4.00 -9.54
C ILE A 83 9.67 2.95 -10.63
N GLU A 84 10.91 2.49 -10.78
CA GLU A 84 11.26 1.32 -11.59
C GLU A 84 12.00 0.28 -10.75
N TYR A 85 11.69 -0.98 -10.97
CA TYR A 85 12.37 -2.12 -10.37
C TYR A 85 12.24 -3.34 -11.28
N TYR A 86 13.01 -4.38 -11.00
CA TYR A 86 12.97 -5.63 -11.76
C TYR A 86 12.59 -6.79 -10.86
N SER A 87 11.90 -7.77 -11.43
CA SER A 87 11.76 -9.10 -10.84
C SER A 87 12.39 -10.15 -11.74
N ILE A 88 13.13 -11.08 -11.13
CA ILE A 88 13.82 -12.17 -11.82
C ILE A 88 13.22 -13.49 -11.35
N TYR A 89 12.73 -14.29 -12.30
CA TYR A 89 12.16 -15.61 -12.08
C TYR A 89 13.07 -16.64 -12.72
N MET A 90 13.74 -17.45 -11.91
CA MET A 90 14.77 -18.40 -12.34
C MET A 90 14.38 -19.83 -11.93
N HIS A 91 15.00 -20.81 -12.59
CA HIS A 91 14.68 -22.25 -12.48
C HIS A 91 13.27 -22.60 -12.99
N LEU A 92 12.89 -22.04 -14.14
CA LEU A 92 11.66 -22.40 -14.83
C LEU A 92 11.91 -23.55 -15.80
N LYS A 93 11.12 -24.63 -15.74
CA LYS A 93 11.19 -25.74 -16.72
C LYS A 93 10.39 -25.49 -18.00
N GLN A 94 9.54 -24.47 -17.99
CA GLN A 94 8.89 -23.93 -19.19
C GLN A 94 8.68 -22.42 -19.03
N VAL A 95 8.84 -21.68 -20.12
CA VAL A 95 8.55 -20.24 -20.20
C VAL A 95 7.38 -20.02 -21.17
N PHE A 96 6.36 -19.27 -20.73
CA PHE A 96 5.12 -19.05 -21.49
C PHE A 96 5.06 -17.67 -22.17
N VAL A 97 5.98 -16.78 -21.82
CA VAL A 97 5.98 -15.38 -22.25
C VAL A 97 7.08 -15.06 -23.25
N LYS A 98 6.93 -13.94 -23.96
CA LYS A 98 7.88 -13.45 -24.97
C LYS A 98 8.58 -12.18 -24.50
N LYS A 99 9.80 -11.93 -24.99
CA LYS A 99 10.48 -10.63 -24.80
C LYS A 99 9.62 -9.51 -25.39
N LYS A 100 9.55 -8.37 -24.69
CA LYS A 100 8.69 -7.20 -24.95
C LYS A 100 7.19 -7.44 -24.75
N GLN A 101 6.78 -8.57 -24.17
CA GLN A 101 5.38 -8.82 -23.83
C GLN A 101 4.99 -8.02 -22.57
N PRO A 102 3.92 -7.21 -22.61
CA PRO A 102 3.28 -6.70 -21.40
C PRO A 102 2.68 -7.87 -20.62
N VAL A 103 2.87 -7.88 -19.31
CA VAL A 103 2.32 -8.87 -18.39
C VAL A 103 1.62 -8.13 -17.25
N TYR A 104 0.50 -8.68 -16.82
CA TYR A 104 -0.25 -8.16 -15.69
C TYR A 104 -0.04 -9.03 -14.46
N ARG A 105 -0.21 -8.44 -13.28
CA ARG A 105 -0.26 -9.18 -12.01
C ARG A 105 -1.19 -10.39 -12.16
N LYS A 106 -0.67 -11.57 -11.77
CA LYS A 106 -1.28 -12.91 -11.90
C LYS A 106 -1.17 -13.58 -13.27
N ASP A 107 -0.66 -12.92 -14.31
CA ASP A 107 -0.42 -13.60 -15.59
C ASP A 107 0.60 -14.72 -15.42
N SER A 108 0.36 -15.85 -16.09
CA SER A 108 1.24 -17.02 -16.06
C SER A 108 2.52 -16.74 -16.84
N LEU A 109 3.67 -16.91 -16.18
CA LEU A 109 5.01 -16.68 -16.75
C LEU A 109 5.67 -17.98 -17.22
N GLY A 110 5.41 -19.08 -16.54
CA GLY A 110 6.08 -20.36 -16.75
C GLY A 110 5.62 -21.42 -15.76
N SER A 111 6.28 -22.58 -15.77
CA SER A 111 6.08 -23.63 -14.75
C SER A 111 7.31 -23.76 -13.86
N VAL A 112 7.07 -24.13 -12.59
CA VAL A 112 8.15 -24.37 -11.61
C VAL A 112 9.02 -25.53 -12.10
N GLY A 113 10.33 -25.29 -12.14
CA GLY A 113 11.34 -26.29 -12.49
C GLY A 113 12.05 -26.85 -11.27
N ARG A 114 13.32 -27.16 -11.45
CA ARG A 114 14.19 -27.82 -10.49
C ARG A 114 15.36 -26.92 -10.13
N CYS A 115 15.75 -26.95 -8.85
CA CYS A 115 16.97 -26.31 -8.36
C CYS A 115 17.67 -27.28 -7.40
N ASN A 116 18.88 -27.73 -7.76
CA ASN A 116 19.65 -28.70 -6.99
C ASN A 116 18.82 -29.95 -6.63
N GLY A 117 18.05 -30.46 -7.59
CA GLY A 117 17.16 -31.61 -7.45
C GLY A 117 15.82 -31.33 -6.73
N ASN A 118 15.62 -30.15 -6.15
CA ASN A 118 14.37 -29.80 -5.47
C ASN A 118 13.38 -29.15 -6.44
N ASN A 119 12.08 -29.40 -6.27
CA ASN A 119 11.02 -28.72 -7.04
C ASN A 119 10.85 -27.29 -6.52
N ALA A 120 11.50 -26.33 -7.18
CA ALA A 120 11.57 -24.96 -6.71
C ALA A 120 11.87 -23.99 -7.84
N MET A 121 11.43 -22.75 -7.65
CA MET A 121 11.86 -21.59 -8.45
C MET A 121 12.66 -20.62 -7.59
N HIS A 122 13.47 -19.76 -8.20
CA HIS A 122 14.10 -18.63 -7.52
C HIS A 122 13.41 -17.32 -7.94
N LEU A 123 13.12 -16.44 -6.96
CA LEU A 123 12.56 -15.11 -7.18
C LEU A 123 13.48 -14.05 -6.58
N GLU A 124 13.82 -13.04 -7.37
CA GLU A 124 14.61 -11.87 -6.97
C GLU A 124 13.84 -10.57 -7.23
N ILE A 125 14.09 -9.53 -6.43
CA ILE A 125 13.56 -8.18 -6.65
C ILE A 125 14.69 -7.17 -6.46
N ILE A 126 14.95 -6.38 -7.51
CA ILE A 126 16.11 -5.48 -7.57
C ILE A 126 15.79 -4.07 -8.05
N CYS A 127 16.54 -3.07 -7.58
CA CYS A 127 16.51 -1.71 -8.11
C CYS A 127 17.87 -0.99 -7.99
N ASP A 128 18.03 0.10 -8.76
CA ASP A 128 19.22 0.95 -8.71
C ASP A 128 19.16 1.98 -7.56
N ASP A 129 20.24 2.77 -7.39
CA ASP A 129 20.33 3.79 -6.33
C ASP A 129 19.24 4.87 -6.43
N ALA A 130 18.88 5.26 -7.67
CA ALA A 130 17.88 6.29 -7.91
C ALA A 130 16.49 5.82 -7.47
N ASN A 131 16.13 4.59 -7.83
CA ASN A 131 14.85 3.99 -7.48
C ASN A 131 14.79 3.55 -6.02
N LEU A 132 15.90 3.10 -5.42
CA LEU A 132 15.95 2.90 -3.96
C LEU A 132 15.52 4.18 -3.26
N LYS A 133 16.15 5.32 -3.58
CA LYS A 133 15.85 6.60 -2.94
C LYS A 133 14.37 6.98 -3.07
N LYS A 134 13.75 6.72 -4.23
CA LYS A 134 12.32 6.96 -4.43
C LYS A 134 11.43 5.98 -3.65
N ILE A 135 11.80 4.71 -3.60
CA ILE A 135 11.06 3.67 -2.87
C ILE A 135 11.07 3.96 -1.37
N VAL A 136 12.26 4.09 -0.76
CA VAL A 136 12.42 4.16 0.70
C VAL A 136 12.54 5.57 1.27
N GLY A 137 12.68 6.59 0.41
CA GLY A 137 12.81 8.01 0.80
C GLY A 137 14.21 8.43 1.26
N ARG A 138 15.23 7.55 1.15
CA ARG A 138 16.62 7.82 1.57
C ARG A 138 17.60 6.94 0.80
N SER A 139 18.87 7.32 0.79
CA SER A 139 19.95 6.58 0.11
C SER A 139 20.82 5.76 1.06
N SER A 140 20.79 6.05 2.37
CA SER A 140 21.57 5.34 3.38
C SER A 140 20.98 5.55 4.78
N GLY A 141 21.42 4.73 5.73
CA GLY A 141 21.17 4.94 7.16
C GLY A 141 19.72 4.81 7.63
N LYS A 142 19.48 5.35 8.82
CA LYS A 142 18.15 5.38 9.47
C LYS A 142 17.28 6.48 8.85
N LEU A 143 15.96 6.27 8.91
CA LEU A 143 14.97 7.31 8.59
C LEU A 143 15.21 8.57 9.45
N ASP A 144 15.19 9.75 8.82
CA ASP A 144 15.31 11.05 9.49
C ASP A 144 14.04 11.33 10.31
N ILE A 145 14.17 11.21 11.64
CA ILE A 145 13.07 11.38 12.59
C ILE A 145 12.91 12.83 13.08
N SER A 146 13.74 13.76 12.60
CA SER A 146 13.71 15.17 13.04
C SER A 146 12.56 15.98 12.42
N LYS A 147 11.89 15.43 11.41
CA LYS A 147 10.78 16.03 10.67
C LYS A 147 9.75 14.96 10.32
N ASP A 148 8.57 15.37 9.90
CA ASP A 148 7.60 14.45 9.32
C ASP A 148 8.14 13.72 8.08
N GLY A 149 7.62 12.53 7.83
CA GLY A 149 7.84 11.76 6.61
C GLY A 149 7.23 12.41 5.37
N ARG A 150 7.21 11.66 4.27
CA ARG A 150 6.71 12.14 2.97
C ARG A 150 5.21 12.45 3.05
N ASP A 151 4.74 13.40 2.24
CA ASP A 151 3.33 13.84 2.16
C ASP A 151 2.67 13.41 0.84
N LYS A 152 3.45 13.34 -0.24
CA LYS A 152 3.04 12.88 -1.58
C LYS A 152 3.08 11.36 -1.74
N ILE A 153 3.86 10.67 -0.91
CA ILE A 153 4.02 9.21 -0.93
C ILE A 153 3.68 8.71 0.47
N VAL A 154 2.40 8.41 0.69
CA VAL A 154 1.83 8.01 1.98
C VAL A 154 0.91 6.82 1.73
N TYR A 155 1.16 5.72 2.42
CA TYR A 155 0.31 4.53 2.37
C TYR A 155 0.48 3.66 3.61
N GLY A 156 -0.40 2.67 3.76
CA GLY A 156 -0.38 1.75 4.90
C GLY A 156 -0.77 2.42 6.22
N ASP A 157 -0.11 1.96 7.27
CA ASP A 157 -0.29 2.41 8.64
C ASP A 157 0.48 3.71 8.89
N MET A 158 0.04 4.46 9.90
CA MET A 158 0.70 5.71 10.31
C MET A 158 1.56 5.48 11.55
N HIS A 159 2.67 6.19 11.64
CA HIS A 159 3.60 6.08 12.76
C HIS A 159 3.92 7.45 13.34
N PHE A 160 4.12 7.49 14.66
CA PHE A 160 4.36 8.70 15.42
C PHE A 160 5.63 8.53 16.25
N TYR A 161 6.59 9.41 16.04
CA TYR A 161 7.77 9.55 16.88
C TYR A 161 7.42 10.43 18.08
N LEU A 162 7.51 9.88 19.28
CA LEU A 162 7.34 10.59 20.55
C LEU A 162 8.73 10.83 21.15
N PRO A 163 9.21 12.08 21.23
CA PRO A 163 10.51 12.37 21.81
C PRO A 163 10.53 12.08 23.33
N PRO A 164 11.72 11.93 23.94
CA PRO A 164 11.87 12.03 25.39
C PRO A 164 11.23 13.33 25.91
N GLY A 165 10.61 13.27 27.08
CA GLY A 165 9.84 14.38 27.67
C GLY A 165 8.36 14.39 27.30
N THR A 166 7.86 13.41 26.53
CA THR A 166 6.44 13.34 26.16
C THR A 166 5.58 12.95 27.37
N PRO A 167 4.59 13.76 27.77
CA PRO A 167 3.72 13.46 28.90
C PRO A 167 2.58 12.49 28.55
N PHE A 168 2.25 11.60 29.48
CA PHE A 168 1.13 10.68 29.40
C PHE A 168 0.18 10.89 30.57
N PHE A 169 -1.12 10.89 30.32
CA PHE A 169 -2.15 11.19 31.30
C PHE A 169 -3.01 9.96 31.63
N ALA A 170 -3.51 9.88 32.87
CA ALA A 170 -4.41 8.79 33.29
C ALA A 170 -5.72 8.78 32.50
N SER A 171 -6.23 9.97 32.20
CA SER A 171 -7.50 10.20 31.52
C SER A 171 -7.48 11.52 30.74
N ILE A 172 -8.49 11.66 29.87
CA ILE A 172 -8.82 12.91 29.17
C ILE A 172 -10.28 13.25 29.47
N ALA A 173 -10.61 14.55 29.53
CA ALA A 173 -11.99 14.97 29.78
C ALA A 173 -12.92 14.66 28.60
N SER A 174 -12.41 14.83 27.38
CA SER A 174 -13.07 14.47 26.13
C SER A 174 -12.04 14.36 25.00
N PRO A 175 -12.39 13.76 23.85
CA PRO A 175 -11.53 13.76 22.66
C PRO A 175 -11.17 15.17 22.14
N GLN A 176 -11.96 16.19 22.48
CA GLN A 176 -11.74 17.60 22.11
C GLN A 176 -11.01 18.40 23.19
N ALA A 177 -10.64 17.78 24.31
CA ALA A 177 -9.97 18.49 25.40
C ALA A 177 -8.61 19.04 24.93
N PRO A 178 -8.28 20.31 25.20
CA PRO A 178 -7.02 20.90 24.78
C PRO A 178 -5.81 20.38 25.57
N ALA A 179 -6.04 19.77 26.74
CA ALA A 179 -5.02 19.19 27.61
C ALA A 179 -5.51 17.89 28.25
N GLY A 180 -4.56 17.08 28.72
CA GLY A 180 -4.85 15.90 29.53
C GLY A 180 -5.40 16.25 30.91
N SER A 181 -6.09 15.30 31.55
CA SER A 181 -6.68 15.53 32.88
C SER A 181 -5.67 15.27 33.99
N GLY A 182 -5.39 16.28 34.81
CA GLY A 182 -4.51 16.18 35.97
C GLY A 182 -3.01 16.16 35.61
N ALA A 183 -2.19 15.78 36.58
CA ALA A 183 -0.75 15.62 36.36
C ALA A 183 -0.46 14.41 35.45
N ALA A 184 0.62 14.51 34.68
CA ALA A 184 1.09 13.37 33.88
C ALA A 184 1.43 12.19 34.79
N VAL A 185 0.91 11.00 34.47
CA VAL A 185 1.21 9.75 35.18
C VAL A 185 2.54 9.15 34.76
N HIS A 186 3.04 9.56 33.59
CA HIS A 186 4.34 9.18 33.08
C HIS A 186 4.87 10.28 32.15
N THR A 187 6.19 10.41 32.08
CA THR A 187 6.88 11.24 31.08
C THR A 187 7.99 10.39 30.49
N SER A 188 8.00 10.23 29.18
CA SER A 188 8.98 9.35 28.53
C SER A 188 10.40 9.84 28.78
N THR A 189 11.32 8.93 29.09
CA THR A 189 12.76 9.23 29.21
C THR A 189 13.54 8.81 27.97
N VAL A 190 12.90 8.04 27.08
CA VAL A 190 13.45 7.53 25.82
C VAL A 190 12.47 7.80 24.68
N PRO A 191 12.94 7.79 23.42
CA PRO A 191 12.06 7.78 22.26
C PRO A 191 11.07 6.63 22.27
N LEU A 192 9.82 6.91 21.89
CA LEU A 192 8.79 5.90 21.63
C LEU A 192 8.26 6.05 20.21
N PHE A 193 7.90 4.93 19.59
CA PHE A 193 7.37 4.87 18.23
C PHE A 193 6.00 4.21 18.25
N VAL A 194 4.94 4.99 18.05
CA VAL A 194 3.57 4.50 18.05
C VAL A 194 3.13 4.23 16.62
N THR A 195 2.63 3.03 16.33
CA THR A 195 1.96 2.68 15.07
C THR A 195 0.46 2.71 15.28
N MET A 196 -0.26 3.45 14.42
CA MET A 196 -1.71 3.50 14.35
C MET A 196 -2.18 2.75 13.11
N ARG A 197 -2.90 1.64 13.33
CA ARG A 197 -3.40 0.75 12.29
C ARG A 197 -4.93 0.71 12.28
N PHE A 198 -5.53 0.91 11.11
CA PHE A 198 -6.96 0.67 10.91
C PHE A 198 -7.21 -0.75 10.38
N GLU A 199 -8.13 -1.47 11.02
CA GLU A 199 -8.45 -2.86 10.67
C GLU A 199 -9.92 -3.16 10.93
N ARG A 200 -10.70 -3.26 9.84
CA ARG A 200 -12.13 -3.64 9.86
C ARG A 200 -12.94 -2.84 10.90
N GLY A 201 -12.79 -1.52 10.92
CA GLY A 201 -13.50 -0.67 11.87
C GLY A 201 -12.68 -0.27 13.08
N LYS A 202 -11.68 -1.06 13.47
CA LYS A 202 -10.87 -0.82 14.67
C LYS A 202 -9.73 0.15 14.40
N CYS A 203 -9.29 0.85 15.44
CA CYS A 203 -8.00 1.52 15.50
C CYS A 203 -7.12 0.77 16.51
N LEU A 204 -5.95 0.29 16.08
CA LEU A 204 -5.01 -0.46 16.90
C LEU A 204 -3.71 0.33 17.04
N LEU A 205 -3.20 0.43 18.27
CA LEU A 205 -2.05 1.21 18.66
C LEU A 205 -0.95 0.29 19.19
N THR A 206 0.19 0.24 18.51
CA THR A 206 1.38 -0.51 18.95
C THR A 206 2.51 0.44 19.25
N THR A 207 3.02 0.44 20.48
CA THR A 207 4.20 1.21 20.87
C THR A 207 5.46 0.35 20.73
N ARG A 208 6.54 0.91 20.20
CA ARG A 208 7.88 0.32 20.17
C ARG A 208 8.92 1.24 20.80
N GLN A 209 10.01 0.65 21.27
CA GLN A 209 11.21 1.36 21.70
C GLN A 209 12.46 0.61 21.22
N GLU A 210 13.61 1.29 21.17
CA GLU A 210 14.89 0.63 20.87
C GLU A 210 15.28 -0.32 22.02
N GLU A 211 15.75 -1.51 21.67
CA GLU A 211 16.19 -2.54 22.60
C GLU A 211 17.51 -2.10 23.28
N THR A 212 17.57 -2.18 24.61
CA THR A 212 18.77 -1.76 25.36
C THR A 212 19.97 -2.68 25.14
N GLN A 213 19.72 -3.95 24.84
CA GLN A 213 20.75 -4.96 24.67
C GLN A 213 21.22 -5.10 23.22
N GLN A 214 20.44 -4.67 22.23
CA GLN A 214 20.78 -4.87 20.82
C GLN A 214 20.51 -3.61 20.00
N GLN A 215 21.57 -2.86 19.74
CA GLN A 215 21.52 -1.62 18.97
C GLN A 215 20.80 -1.80 17.62
N GLY A 216 19.88 -0.90 17.31
CA GLY A 216 19.07 -0.93 16.09
C GLY A 216 17.97 -2.00 16.06
N ALA A 217 17.81 -2.82 17.10
CA ALA A 217 16.63 -3.66 17.27
C ALA A 217 15.54 -2.89 18.03
N PHE A 218 14.28 -3.18 17.72
CA PHE A 218 13.13 -2.52 18.35
C PHE A 218 12.17 -3.57 18.88
N VAL A 219 11.66 -3.33 20.08
CA VAL A 219 10.72 -4.23 20.76
C VAL A 219 9.40 -3.55 21.04
N GLU A 220 8.33 -4.33 21.02
CA GLU A 220 7.01 -3.87 21.39
C GLU A 220 6.92 -3.63 22.90
N VAL A 221 6.35 -2.48 23.27
CA VAL A 221 6.10 -2.09 24.65
C VAL A 221 4.67 -2.49 24.97
N GLY A 222 4.51 -3.63 25.65
CA GLY A 222 3.20 -4.23 25.92
C GLY A 222 2.51 -4.76 24.65
N SER A 223 1.32 -5.35 24.82
CA SER A 223 0.49 -5.78 23.68
C SER A 223 -0.20 -4.58 23.02
N ALA A 224 -0.46 -4.67 21.71
CA ALA A 224 -1.22 -3.66 20.98
C ALA A 224 -2.55 -3.32 21.69
N LEU A 225 -2.85 -2.02 21.81
CA LEU A 225 -4.10 -1.53 22.40
C LEU A 225 -5.11 -1.27 21.30
N ALA A 226 -6.36 -1.69 21.50
CA ALA A 226 -7.48 -1.21 20.69
C ALA A 226 -8.00 0.10 21.27
N ASP A 227 -8.38 1.04 20.40
CA ASP A 227 -9.14 2.22 20.82
C ASP A 227 -10.44 1.78 21.52
N SER A 228 -10.91 2.58 22.47
CA SER A 228 -12.13 2.29 23.23
C SER A 228 -13.39 2.32 22.36
N ASP A 229 -13.34 3.01 21.22
CA ASP A 229 -14.33 2.89 20.16
C ASP A 229 -13.98 1.71 19.24
N ASP A 230 -14.61 0.56 19.45
CA ASP A 230 -14.40 -0.67 18.67
C ASP A 230 -14.72 -0.53 17.16
N LYS A 231 -15.31 0.58 16.76
CA LYS A 231 -15.63 0.98 15.39
C LYS A 231 -15.08 2.38 15.05
N TYR A 232 -13.94 2.74 15.63
CA TYR A 232 -13.27 4.02 15.43
C TYR A 232 -13.16 4.44 13.96
N GLU A 233 -12.64 3.55 13.10
CA GLU A 233 -12.44 3.79 11.66
C GLU A 233 -13.76 4.17 10.99
N TYR A 234 -14.83 3.41 11.27
CA TYR A 234 -16.15 3.66 10.70
C TYR A 234 -16.85 4.90 11.28
N SER A 235 -16.27 5.48 12.32
CA SER A 235 -16.76 6.68 13.00
C SER A 235 -15.93 7.92 12.67
N LEU A 236 -14.90 7.82 11.82
CA LEU A 236 -13.98 8.92 11.50
C LEU A 236 -14.72 10.18 11.05
N TYR A 237 -15.70 10.09 10.14
CA TYR A 237 -16.45 11.28 9.72
C TYR A 237 -17.22 11.95 10.85
N SER A 238 -17.86 11.17 11.72
CA SER A 238 -18.57 11.72 12.88
C SER A 238 -17.61 12.37 13.89
N LYS A 239 -16.44 11.76 14.14
CA LYS A 239 -15.40 12.30 15.03
C LYS A 239 -14.77 13.57 14.46
N ALA A 240 -14.44 13.56 13.17
CA ALA A 240 -13.88 14.69 12.45
C ALA A 240 -14.84 15.88 12.42
N THR A 241 -16.15 15.63 12.26
CA THR A 241 -17.16 16.70 12.32
C THR A 241 -17.25 17.29 13.73
N ALA A 242 -17.25 16.46 14.77
CA ALA A 242 -17.26 16.94 16.16
C ALA A 242 -16.01 17.78 16.51
N LEU A 243 -14.82 17.40 15.99
CA LEU A 243 -13.61 18.22 16.12
C LEU A 243 -13.71 19.51 15.32
N GLY A 244 -14.20 19.45 14.08
CA GLY A 244 -14.40 20.62 13.22
C GLY A 244 -15.30 21.67 13.87
N ASP A 245 -16.41 21.23 14.45
CA ASP A 245 -17.34 22.11 15.18
C ASP A 245 -16.69 22.73 16.43
N ALA A 246 -15.94 21.95 17.20
CA ALA A 246 -15.32 22.39 18.44
C ALA A 246 -14.17 23.38 18.24
N PHE A 247 -13.41 23.24 17.14
CA PHE A 247 -12.22 24.05 16.85
C PHE A 247 -12.42 25.04 15.70
N HIS A 248 -13.63 25.12 15.16
CA HIS A 248 -13.98 25.99 14.03
C HIS A 248 -13.09 25.79 12.80
N ILE A 249 -12.78 24.53 12.49
CA ILE A 249 -12.01 24.12 11.31
C ILE A 249 -12.86 23.25 10.38
N ALA A 250 -12.40 23.07 9.14
CA ALA A 250 -13.06 22.17 8.21
C ALA A 250 -13.04 20.72 8.74
N PRO A 251 -14.19 20.03 8.85
CA PRO A 251 -14.25 18.61 9.18
C PRO A 251 -13.38 17.73 8.26
N SER A 252 -13.16 18.14 7.01
CA SER A 252 -12.27 17.43 6.07
C SER A 252 -10.80 17.47 6.49
N ALA A 253 -10.32 18.61 7.00
CA ALA A 253 -8.97 18.73 7.55
C ALA A 253 -8.85 17.95 8.87
N ALA A 254 -9.87 18.02 9.73
CA ALA A 254 -9.92 17.20 10.94
C ALA A 254 -9.94 15.69 10.63
N TYR A 255 -10.55 15.27 9.52
CA TYR A 255 -10.52 13.89 9.05
C TYR A 255 -9.08 13.47 8.70
N GLU A 256 -8.33 14.31 7.98
CA GLU A 256 -6.91 14.03 7.70
C GLU A 256 -6.06 13.99 8.97
N LEU A 257 -6.32 14.88 9.94
CA LEU A 257 -5.66 14.82 11.25
C LEU A 257 -5.88 13.46 11.93
N LEU A 258 -7.11 12.97 12.00
CA LEU A 258 -7.43 11.67 12.60
C LEU A 258 -6.88 10.48 11.79
N ARG A 259 -6.79 10.63 10.46
CA ARG A 259 -6.34 9.56 9.56
C ARG A 259 -4.82 9.46 9.46
N PHE A 260 -4.13 10.59 9.38
CA PHE A 260 -2.70 10.70 9.05
C PHE A 260 -1.87 11.33 10.18
N GLY A 261 -2.52 11.83 11.23
CA GLY A 261 -1.85 12.61 12.26
C GLY A 261 -1.55 14.06 11.86
N ARG A 262 -1.80 14.43 10.60
CA ARG A 262 -1.58 15.76 10.02
C ARG A 262 -2.37 15.93 8.73
N VAL A 263 -2.51 17.16 8.25
CA VAL A 263 -3.04 17.44 6.90
C VAL A 263 -1.94 17.15 5.88
N ILE A 264 -2.20 16.24 4.93
CA ILE A 264 -1.26 15.88 3.87
C ILE A 264 -1.71 16.42 2.49
N ASN A 265 -3.01 16.60 2.26
CA ASN A 265 -3.53 17.21 1.02
C ASN A 265 -3.55 18.74 1.13
N THR A 266 -2.37 19.33 1.24
CA THR A 266 -2.19 20.78 1.48
C THR A 266 -2.69 21.65 0.33
N GLU A 267 -2.85 21.11 -0.88
CA GLU A 267 -3.43 21.81 -2.03
C GLU A 267 -4.94 22.07 -1.85
N ASN A 268 -5.64 21.20 -1.13
CA ASN A 268 -7.10 21.22 -1.04
C ASN A 268 -7.63 21.39 0.39
N GLU A 269 -6.84 21.17 1.42
CA GLU A 269 -7.27 21.23 2.82
C GLU A 269 -6.69 22.45 3.54
N THR A 270 -7.42 22.95 4.54
CA THR A 270 -6.90 23.96 5.46
C THR A 270 -5.86 23.32 6.39
N PRO A 271 -4.63 23.85 6.47
CA PRO A 271 -3.61 23.34 7.38
C PRO A 271 -4.06 23.40 8.85
N ILE A 272 -3.66 22.39 9.62
CA ILE A 272 -3.84 22.36 11.08
C ILE A 272 -2.44 22.42 11.72
N PRO A 273 -2.09 23.52 12.41
CA PRO A 273 -0.82 23.61 13.12
C PRO A 273 -0.68 22.51 14.20
N ALA A 274 0.54 22.02 14.41
CA ALA A 274 0.83 21.10 15.52
C ALA A 274 0.41 21.72 16.87
N GLY A 275 -0.18 20.92 17.74
CA GLY A 275 -0.70 21.32 19.05
C GLY A 275 -2.04 22.07 19.04
N SER A 276 -2.49 22.57 17.88
CA SER A 276 -3.70 23.41 17.82
C SER A 276 -5.02 22.64 17.96
N VAL A 277 -5.04 21.38 17.53
CA VAL A 277 -6.20 20.48 17.62
C VAL A 277 -5.72 19.15 18.19
N PRO A 278 -6.38 18.61 19.24
CA PRO A 278 -5.96 17.39 19.90
C PRO A 278 -6.20 16.16 19.02
N HIS A 279 -5.29 15.20 19.13
CA HIS A 279 -5.40 13.86 18.56
C HIS A 279 -5.08 12.82 19.64
N TRP A 280 -5.97 12.71 20.62
CA TRP A 280 -5.79 11.85 21.78
C TRP A 280 -5.92 10.37 21.45
N HIS A 281 -4.92 9.59 21.88
CA HIS A 281 -4.96 8.12 21.88
C HIS A 281 -4.39 7.58 23.19
N LYS A 282 -4.90 6.44 23.63
CA LYS A 282 -4.30 5.68 24.70
C LYS A 282 -3.26 4.72 24.13
N VAL A 283 -2.03 4.81 24.61
CA VAL A 283 -0.90 3.99 24.12
C VAL A 283 -0.13 3.40 25.30
N ASN A 284 0.68 2.38 25.04
CA ASN A 284 1.58 1.83 26.04
C ASN A 284 2.83 2.71 26.19
N TYR A 285 3.37 2.74 27.40
CA TYR A 285 4.72 3.22 27.73
C TYR A 285 5.40 2.19 28.64
N PRO A 286 6.73 2.22 28.84
CA PRO A 286 7.40 1.25 29.71
C PRO A 286 6.84 1.26 31.13
N GLY A 287 6.24 0.14 31.55
CA GLY A 287 5.62 -0.02 32.87
C GLY A 287 4.13 0.37 32.95
N GLY A 288 3.47 0.77 31.86
CA GLY A 288 2.04 1.09 31.89
C GLY A 288 1.42 1.54 30.57
N GLN A 289 0.30 2.25 30.67
CA GLN A 289 -0.44 2.81 29.54
C GLN A 289 -1.06 4.15 29.93
N GLY A 290 -1.16 5.08 28.99
CA GLY A 290 -1.69 6.42 29.24
C GLY A 290 -2.11 7.13 27.96
N TRP A 291 -2.84 8.24 28.13
CA TRP A 291 -3.30 9.09 27.04
C TRP A 291 -2.21 10.07 26.61
N VAL A 292 -2.00 10.19 25.30
CA VAL A 292 -1.05 11.12 24.68
C VAL A 292 -1.71 11.83 23.50
N ASN A 293 -1.40 13.11 23.31
CA ASN A 293 -1.84 13.88 22.16
C ASN A 293 -0.87 13.64 21.00
N LEU A 294 -1.26 12.87 19.98
CA LEU A 294 -0.39 12.55 18.85
C LEU A 294 -0.17 13.73 17.89
N ASN A 295 -0.88 14.84 18.07
CA ASN A 295 -0.66 16.07 17.31
C ASN A 295 0.18 17.11 18.09
N GLU A 296 0.74 16.77 19.24
CA GLU A 296 1.55 17.70 20.04
C GLU A 296 2.78 18.20 19.25
N VAL A 297 3.25 19.41 19.61
CA VAL A 297 4.47 19.98 19.02
C VAL A 297 5.67 19.06 19.32
N GLY A 298 6.48 18.77 18.30
CA GLY A 298 7.65 17.89 18.42
C GLY A 298 7.38 16.41 18.15
N ILE A 299 6.12 15.99 17.98
CA ILE A 299 5.78 14.65 17.49
C ILE A 299 5.78 14.66 15.97
N ASN A 300 6.64 13.84 15.35
CA ASN A 300 6.76 13.72 13.89
C ASN A 300 6.01 12.47 13.37
N LYS A 301 5.38 12.60 12.21
CA LYS A 301 4.46 11.62 11.63
C LYS A 301 5.04 10.99 10.37
N PHE A 302 4.94 9.67 10.26
CA PHE A 302 5.45 8.86 9.15
C PHE A 302 4.39 7.86 8.72
N SER A 303 4.63 7.17 7.61
CA SER A 303 3.80 6.05 7.16
C SER A 303 4.64 4.84 6.80
N ASP A 304 4.02 3.70 6.51
CA ASP A 304 4.74 2.52 6.01
C ASP A 304 5.59 2.87 4.78
N ALA A 305 5.15 3.85 3.97
CA ALA A 305 5.91 4.36 2.85
C ALA A 305 7.32 4.81 3.23
N ASP A 306 7.58 5.31 4.43
CA ASP A 306 8.91 5.83 4.79
C ASP A 306 9.93 4.73 5.17
N PHE A 307 9.56 3.45 5.02
CA PHE A 307 10.35 2.28 5.42
C PHE A 307 10.99 2.47 6.81
N PRO A 308 10.18 2.59 7.88
CA PRO A 308 10.70 2.99 9.18
C PRO A 308 11.65 1.95 9.79
N HIS A 309 12.78 2.41 10.31
CA HIS A 309 13.79 1.53 10.90
C HIS A 309 13.32 0.86 12.20
N TRP A 310 12.36 1.45 12.92
CA TRP A 310 11.71 0.81 14.08
C TRP A 310 10.76 -0.34 13.72
N LEU A 311 10.43 -0.49 12.43
CA LEU A 311 9.76 -1.68 11.91
C LEU A 311 10.76 -2.71 11.36
N GLY A 312 12.07 -2.49 11.53
CA GLY A 312 13.13 -3.40 11.11
C GLY A 312 13.75 -3.12 9.75
N TRP A 313 13.31 -2.09 9.02
CA TRP A 313 13.87 -1.73 7.71
C TRP A 313 15.30 -1.17 7.83
N ASN A 314 16.26 -1.81 7.18
CA ASN A 314 17.67 -1.42 7.21
C ASN A 314 18.30 -1.46 5.82
N LEU A 315 19.06 -0.42 5.47
CA LEU A 315 19.87 -0.38 4.25
C LEU A 315 21.28 -0.88 4.57
N ILE A 316 21.75 -1.90 3.84
CA ILE A 316 23.06 -2.54 4.03
C ILE A 316 23.89 -2.33 2.76
N ASP A 317 24.92 -1.49 2.87
CA ASP A 317 25.87 -1.13 1.80
C ASP A 317 27.24 -0.87 2.45
N ASP A 318 27.64 -1.78 3.35
CA ASP A 318 28.87 -1.71 4.13
C ASP A 318 29.80 -2.91 3.88
N ASP A 319 29.53 -3.67 2.81
CA ASP A 319 30.41 -4.74 2.37
C ASP A 319 31.61 -4.17 1.58
N PRO A 320 32.85 -4.38 2.04
CA PRO A 320 34.02 -3.79 1.39
C PRO A 320 34.51 -4.57 0.17
N THR A 321 33.98 -5.78 -0.12
CA THR A 321 34.49 -6.66 -1.17
C THR A 321 33.46 -6.95 -2.26
N PRO A 322 33.92 -7.16 -3.52
CA PRO A 322 33.05 -7.56 -4.62
C PRO A 322 32.92 -9.09 -4.75
N ASP A 323 33.38 -9.85 -3.76
CA ASP A 323 33.63 -11.28 -3.86
C ASP A 323 32.40 -12.16 -3.54
N SER A 324 31.20 -11.60 -3.59
CA SER A 324 29.92 -12.25 -3.28
C SER A 324 29.88 -13.07 -1.96
N GLN A 325 30.88 -12.89 -1.10
CA GLN A 325 30.87 -13.31 0.29
C GLN A 325 30.48 -12.09 1.11
N CYS A 326 29.46 -12.22 1.96
CA CYS A 326 29.01 -11.19 2.87
C CYS A 326 30.10 -10.90 3.90
N ASN A 327 30.79 -9.78 3.70
CA ASN A 327 31.76 -9.20 4.62
C ASN A 327 31.21 -7.93 5.31
N SER A 328 29.87 -7.78 5.32
CA SER A 328 29.19 -6.71 6.05
C SER A 328 29.43 -6.82 7.56
N PRO A 329 30.12 -5.84 8.19
CA PRO A 329 30.32 -5.83 9.64
C PRO A 329 28.99 -5.70 10.39
N THR A 330 27.99 -5.05 9.79
CA THR A 330 26.65 -4.95 10.37
C THR A 330 25.98 -6.32 10.47
N LEU A 331 25.95 -7.10 9.38
CA LEU A 331 25.28 -8.40 9.38
C LEU A 331 26.07 -9.44 10.19
N GLU A 332 27.41 -9.42 10.15
CA GLU A 332 28.23 -10.29 11.00
C GLU A 332 27.91 -10.07 12.49
N LYS A 333 27.81 -8.82 12.94
CA LYS A 333 27.42 -8.48 14.33
C LYS A 333 26.02 -8.99 14.68
N TRP A 334 25.09 -9.01 13.73
CA TRP A 334 23.73 -9.50 13.97
C TRP A 334 23.69 -11.02 14.10
N LEU A 335 24.50 -11.74 13.32
CA LEU A 335 24.60 -13.20 13.35
C LEU A 335 25.35 -13.71 14.59
N THR A 336 26.43 -13.04 14.99
CA THR A 336 27.23 -13.40 16.17
C THR A 336 26.59 -12.93 17.48
N GLY A 337 25.72 -11.92 17.41
CA GLY A 337 25.07 -11.29 18.57
C GLY A 337 26.08 -10.66 19.53
N ASN A 338 25.71 -10.55 20.81
CA ASN A 338 26.62 -10.03 21.85
C ASN A 338 27.50 -11.12 22.49
N SER A 339 27.59 -12.29 21.87
CA SER A 339 28.25 -13.45 22.47
C SER A 339 29.78 -13.33 22.52
N GLY A 340 30.36 -12.37 21.78
CA GLY A 340 31.81 -12.24 21.60
C GLY A 340 32.44 -13.42 20.84
N LYS A 341 31.62 -14.36 20.33
CA LYS A 341 32.10 -15.47 19.51
C LYS A 341 32.50 -14.95 18.14
N LYS A 342 33.62 -15.47 17.64
CA LYS A 342 33.99 -15.32 16.23
C LYS A 342 32.94 -16.04 15.38
N LEU A 343 32.62 -15.49 14.21
CA LEU A 343 31.75 -16.17 13.27
C LEU A 343 32.44 -17.43 12.73
N ASP A 344 31.79 -18.58 12.94
CA ASP A 344 32.17 -19.87 12.36
C ASP A 344 30.94 -20.55 11.75
N LYS A 345 31.15 -21.73 11.14
CA LYS A 345 30.09 -22.50 10.49
C LYS A 345 28.91 -22.83 11.41
N ASP A 346 29.16 -23.19 12.67
CA ASP A 346 28.12 -23.63 13.61
C ASP A 346 27.33 -22.43 14.14
N VAL A 347 28.03 -21.33 14.46
CA VAL A 347 27.40 -20.05 14.83
C VAL A 347 26.52 -19.54 13.69
N LEU A 348 27.01 -19.58 12.45
CA LEU A 348 26.24 -19.18 11.27
C LEU A 348 24.98 -20.04 11.11
N ALA A 349 25.12 -21.37 11.16
CA ALA A 349 23.99 -22.29 11.00
C ALA A 349 22.92 -22.08 12.09
N ALA A 350 23.35 -21.88 13.34
CA ALA A 350 22.46 -21.57 14.45
C ALA A 350 21.72 -20.23 14.24
N ALA A 351 22.45 -19.18 13.84
CA ALA A 351 21.87 -17.86 13.61
C ALA A 351 20.88 -17.86 12.43
N LEU A 352 21.21 -18.51 11.30
CA LEU A 352 20.31 -18.62 10.15
C LEU A 352 19.09 -19.50 10.42
N SER A 353 19.11 -20.33 11.47
CA SER A 353 17.97 -21.12 11.93
C SER A 353 17.12 -20.38 12.97
N ASP A 354 17.59 -19.25 13.51
CA ASP A 354 16.87 -18.46 14.50
C ASP A 354 15.80 -17.59 13.83
N SER A 355 14.55 -17.77 14.24
CA SER A 355 13.40 -17.05 13.67
C SER A 355 13.47 -15.52 13.83
N LYS A 356 14.08 -15.00 14.89
CA LYS A 356 14.23 -13.55 15.11
C LYS A 356 15.30 -12.99 14.18
N VAL A 357 16.39 -13.72 13.98
CA VAL A 357 17.44 -13.36 13.01
C VAL A 357 16.87 -13.38 11.60
N GLN A 358 16.16 -14.45 11.21
CA GLN A 358 15.49 -14.54 9.91
C GLN A 358 14.51 -13.37 9.69
N LEU A 359 13.69 -13.04 10.69
CA LEU A 359 12.78 -11.90 10.62
C LEU A 359 13.54 -10.58 10.42
N ARG A 360 14.64 -10.37 11.16
CA ARG A 360 15.48 -9.18 11.02
C ARG A 360 16.12 -9.10 9.63
N LEU A 361 16.69 -10.19 9.14
CA LEU A 361 17.30 -10.29 7.80
C LEU A 361 16.27 -10.05 6.70
N SER A 362 15.02 -10.50 6.85
CA SER A 362 13.96 -10.30 5.86
C SER A 362 13.56 -8.84 5.62
N ARG A 363 13.99 -7.91 6.49
CA ARG A 363 13.78 -6.46 6.35
C ARG A 363 15.06 -5.68 6.04
N THR A 364 16.11 -6.38 5.64
CA THR A 364 17.28 -5.74 5.03
C THR A 364 16.99 -5.44 3.56
N ILE A 365 17.60 -4.36 3.07
CA ILE A 365 17.71 -4.05 1.65
C ILE A 365 19.21 -3.91 1.42
N CYS A 366 19.79 -4.86 0.69
CA CYS A 366 21.24 -5.03 0.63
C CYS A 366 21.77 -4.69 -0.75
N LYS A 367 22.91 -4.00 -0.83
CA LYS A 367 23.58 -3.69 -2.08
C LYS A 367 24.78 -4.61 -2.28
N PHE A 368 24.78 -5.38 -3.36
CA PHE A 368 25.90 -6.26 -3.71
C PHE A 368 25.86 -6.67 -5.20
N PRO A 369 26.95 -7.22 -5.76
CA PRO A 369 27.00 -7.69 -7.15
C PRO A 369 26.00 -8.82 -7.44
N THR A 370 25.36 -8.77 -8.61
CA THR A 370 24.42 -9.79 -9.08
C THR A 370 25.07 -11.16 -9.23
N GLU A 371 24.31 -12.22 -8.92
CA GLU A 371 24.80 -13.58 -9.10
C GLU A 371 24.85 -14.03 -10.57
N TRP A 372 24.20 -13.28 -11.46
CA TRP A 372 23.91 -13.66 -12.84
C TRP A 372 24.92 -13.17 -13.88
N GLU A 373 25.94 -12.40 -13.48
CA GLU A 373 26.98 -11.84 -14.36
C GLU A 373 28.12 -12.83 -14.57
N LYS A 374 28.39 -13.18 -15.83
CA LYS A 374 29.37 -14.19 -16.20
C LYS A 374 30.80 -13.69 -16.08
N SER A 375 31.08 -12.46 -16.49
CA SER A 375 32.44 -11.91 -16.55
C SER A 375 33.11 -11.74 -15.18
N THR A 376 32.34 -11.74 -14.10
CA THR A 376 32.83 -11.50 -12.74
C THR A 376 32.88 -12.76 -11.86
N ILE A 377 32.63 -13.95 -12.41
CA ILE A 377 32.58 -15.21 -11.63
C ILE A 377 33.85 -15.46 -10.80
N ASP A 378 35.04 -15.24 -11.38
CA ASP A 378 36.29 -15.46 -10.64
C ASP A 378 36.44 -14.43 -9.51
N THR A 379 36.12 -13.16 -9.77
CA THR A 379 36.08 -12.11 -8.74
C THR A 379 35.11 -12.47 -7.61
N ARG A 380 33.93 -12.98 -7.95
CA ARG A 380 32.82 -13.29 -7.03
C ARG A 380 32.96 -14.62 -6.28
N TYR A 381 33.82 -15.53 -6.71
CA TYR A 381 33.82 -16.88 -6.10
C TYR A 381 35.21 -17.47 -5.87
N ALA A 382 36.31 -16.77 -6.19
CA ALA A 382 37.66 -17.28 -5.93
C ALA A 382 37.93 -17.60 -4.45
N TRP A 383 37.20 -16.97 -3.52
CA TRP A 383 37.28 -17.27 -2.09
C TRP A 383 36.92 -18.73 -1.76
N LEU A 384 36.14 -19.42 -2.60
CA LEU A 384 35.82 -20.85 -2.45
C LEU A 384 37.06 -21.75 -2.53
N LYS A 385 38.19 -21.26 -3.05
CA LYS A 385 39.46 -21.99 -3.16
C LYS A 385 40.35 -21.87 -1.92
N SER A 386 39.96 -21.04 -0.95
CA SER A 386 40.74 -20.78 0.26
C SER A 386 39.96 -21.19 1.51
N LYS A 387 40.66 -21.76 2.48
CA LYS A 387 40.06 -22.10 3.78
C LYS A 387 39.71 -20.81 4.54
N SER A 388 38.56 -20.78 5.20
CA SER A 388 38.12 -19.72 6.11
C SER A 388 37.38 -20.31 7.31
N GLU A 389 36.98 -19.45 8.25
CA GLU A 389 36.24 -19.84 9.46
C GLU A 389 34.84 -20.41 9.16
N VAL A 390 34.29 -20.10 7.98
CA VAL A 390 32.99 -20.59 7.50
C VAL A 390 33.11 -21.59 6.34
N LEU A 391 34.35 -21.89 5.91
CA LEU A 391 34.66 -22.83 4.83
C LEU A 391 35.89 -23.69 5.18
N ASP A 392 35.65 -24.88 5.74
CA ASP A 392 36.72 -25.81 6.12
C ASP A 392 37.38 -26.54 4.95
N GLU A 393 36.58 -26.84 3.93
CA GLU A 393 36.95 -27.63 2.76
C GLU A 393 36.94 -26.75 1.50
N PRO A 394 38.05 -26.07 1.18
CA PRO A 394 38.15 -25.30 -0.05
C PRO A 394 38.06 -26.19 -1.29
N MET A 395 37.57 -25.63 -2.39
CA MET A 395 37.57 -26.27 -3.69
C MET A 395 38.99 -26.33 -4.25
N ASP A 396 39.39 -27.51 -4.72
CA ASP A 396 40.52 -27.63 -5.63
C ASP A 396 40.18 -27.05 -7.02
N GLU A 397 41.20 -26.87 -7.87
CA GLU A 397 41.01 -26.27 -9.20
C GLU A 397 40.02 -27.06 -10.09
N MET A 398 39.91 -28.38 -9.90
CA MET A 398 38.98 -29.20 -10.68
C MET A 398 37.53 -28.97 -10.24
N LYS A 399 37.27 -28.98 -8.92
CA LYS A 399 35.95 -28.69 -8.33
C LYS A 399 35.52 -27.26 -8.64
N TYR A 400 36.45 -26.30 -8.56
CA TYR A 400 36.16 -24.91 -8.89
C TYR A 400 35.83 -24.75 -10.38
N ALA A 401 36.56 -25.43 -11.28
CA ALA A 401 36.24 -25.42 -12.71
C ALA A 401 34.88 -26.07 -13.03
N GLU A 402 34.44 -27.07 -12.26
CA GLU A 402 33.08 -27.62 -12.37
C GLU A 402 32.02 -26.62 -11.89
N PHE A 403 32.21 -26.03 -10.71
CA PHE A 403 31.34 -24.99 -10.17
C PHE A 403 31.21 -23.80 -11.10
N LYS A 404 32.33 -23.31 -11.63
CA LYS A 404 32.38 -22.19 -12.57
C LYS A 404 31.54 -22.48 -13.82
N ARG A 405 31.70 -23.65 -14.44
CA ARG A 405 30.88 -24.05 -15.60
C ARG A 405 29.39 -24.11 -15.27
N HIS A 406 29.05 -24.53 -14.05
CA HIS A 406 27.66 -24.52 -13.58
C HIS A 406 27.11 -23.09 -13.47
N VAL A 407 27.79 -22.20 -12.75
CA VAL A 407 27.37 -20.79 -12.63
C VAL A 407 27.28 -20.12 -14.00
N GLU A 408 28.27 -20.33 -14.87
CA GLU A 408 28.25 -19.82 -16.26
C GLU A 408 27.02 -20.26 -17.05
N SER A 409 26.49 -21.47 -16.81
CA SER A 409 25.29 -21.99 -17.47
C SER A 409 23.97 -21.40 -16.94
N LEU A 410 24.02 -20.79 -15.75
CA LEU A 410 22.92 -20.06 -15.13
C LEU A 410 22.99 -18.56 -15.42
N SER A 411 24.19 -17.99 -15.58
CA SER A 411 24.42 -16.58 -15.91
C SER A 411 23.65 -16.15 -17.16
N PHE A 412 23.14 -14.93 -17.14
CA PHE A 412 22.39 -14.35 -18.26
C PHE A 412 22.52 -12.83 -18.36
N TRP A 413 23.23 -12.19 -17.42
CA TRP A 413 23.18 -10.74 -17.23
C TRP A 413 23.58 -9.95 -18.48
N GLU A 414 24.69 -10.36 -19.12
CA GLU A 414 25.22 -9.74 -20.33
C GLU A 414 24.27 -9.93 -21.53
N GLU A 415 23.64 -11.10 -21.63
CA GLU A 415 22.65 -11.41 -22.68
C GLU A 415 21.34 -10.63 -22.49
N ALA A 416 20.95 -10.41 -21.23
CA ALA A 416 19.76 -9.65 -20.89
C ALA A 416 19.91 -8.17 -21.21
N GLY A 417 21.11 -7.60 -21.05
CA GLY A 417 21.40 -6.21 -21.36
C GLY A 417 20.50 -5.26 -20.59
N LEU A 418 20.32 -5.51 -19.29
CA LEU A 418 19.41 -4.75 -18.45
C LEU A 418 19.93 -3.32 -18.23
N GLU A 419 19.01 -2.35 -18.15
CA GLU A 419 19.30 -0.94 -17.88
C GLU A 419 19.48 -0.69 -16.38
N ILE A 420 20.27 -1.52 -15.70
CA ILE A 420 20.59 -1.44 -14.28
C ILE A 420 22.04 -1.93 -14.06
N PRO A 421 22.84 -1.30 -13.19
CA PRO A 421 24.20 -1.74 -12.92
C PRO A 421 24.26 -3.17 -12.35
N SER A 422 25.36 -3.89 -12.53
CA SER A 422 25.55 -5.23 -11.95
C SER A 422 25.65 -5.24 -10.42
N VAL A 423 25.92 -4.09 -9.80
CA VAL A 423 25.82 -3.88 -8.35
C VAL A 423 24.58 -3.04 -8.07
N HIS A 424 23.62 -3.61 -7.34
CA HIS A 424 22.31 -2.99 -7.11
C HIS A 424 21.69 -3.46 -5.79
N TRP A 425 20.54 -2.89 -5.45
CA TRP A 425 19.81 -3.19 -4.22
C TRP A 425 18.89 -4.38 -4.39
N HIS A 426 18.90 -5.27 -3.40
CA HIS A 426 18.09 -6.49 -3.33
C HIS A 426 17.08 -6.39 -2.20
N PHE A 427 15.84 -6.80 -2.46
CA PHE A 427 14.77 -6.87 -1.48
C PHE A 427 14.34 -8.31 -1.24
N HIS A 428 14.00 -8.63 0.01
CA HIS A 428 13.33 -9.89 0.32
C HIS A 428 11.98 -9.98 -0.42
N PRO A 429 11.78 -10.89 -1.39
CA PRO A 429 10.64 -10.82 -2.30
C PRO A 429 9.27 -10.83 -1.63
N ARG A 430 9.08 -11.69 -0.62
CA ARG A 430 7.80 -11.77 0.11
C ARG A 430 7.49 -10.47 0.87
N VAL A 431 8.50 -9.88 1.50
CA VAL A 431 8.32 -8.70 2.36
C VAL A 431 8.14 -7.45 1.50
N PHE A 432 8.81 -7.38 0.34
CA PHE A 432 8.54 -6.38 -0.68
C PHE A 432 7.06 -6.43 -1.13
N VAL A 433 6.55 -7.61 -1.49
CA VAL A 433 5.14 -7.75 -1.91
C VAL A 433 4.19 -7.37 -0.76
N GLU A 434 4.46 -7.79 0.47
CA GLU A 434 3.66 -7.39 1.65
C GLU A 434 3.63 -5.86 1.85
N GLN A 435 4.78 -5.20 1.69
CA GLN A 435 4.93 -3.75 1.80
C GLN A 435 4.13 -3.00 0.73
N PHE A 436 4.28 -3.39 -0.54
CA PHE A 436 3.64 -2.69 -1.65
C PHE A 436 2.13 -2.98 -1.78
N ARG A 437 1.64 -4.10 -1.23
CA ARG A 437 0.20 -4.37 -1.13
C ARG A 437 -0.56 -3.38 -0.24
N GLN A 438 0.15 -2.61 0.59
CA GLN A 438 -0.44 -1.53 1.38
C GLN A 438 -0.57 -0.21 0.60
N CYS A 439 0.10 -0.07 -0.55
CA CYS A 439 0.13 1.15 -1.34
C CYS A 439 -1.23 1.44 -1.98
N ASN A 440 -1.72 0.52 -2.81
CA ASN A 440 -2.98 0.64 -3.56
C ASN A 440 -3.13 2.00 -4.29
N TRP A 441 -2.02 2.60 -4.70
CA TRP A 441 -1.98 3.71 -5.64
C TRP A 441 -2.26 3.16 -7.03
N ILE A 442 -3.12 3.85 -7.80
CA ILE A 442 -3.56 3.38 -9.12
C ILE A 442 -2.80 4.14 -10.19
N ASP A 443 -1.95 3.43 -10.92
CA ASP A 443 -1.25 4.02 -12.07
C ASP A 443 -2.16 4.15 -13.30
N SER A 444 -1.65 4.81 -14.35
CA SER A 444 -2.40 5.06 -15.58
C SER A 444 -2.86 3.77 -16.28
N SER A 445 -2.03 2.72 -16.24
CA SER A 445 -2.31 1.43 -16.86
C SER A 445 -3.40 0.68 -16.10
N GLU A 446 -3.35 0.70 -14.77
CA GLU A 446 -4.36 0.10 -13.91
C GLU A 446 -5.71 0.81 -14.05
N LEU A 447 -5.73 2.15 -14.04
CA LEU A 447 -6.98 2.89 -14.23
C LEU A 447 -7.59 2.62 -15.62
N LYS A 448 -6.75 2.46 -16.65
CA LYS A 448 -7.21 2.06 -17.99
C LYS A 448 -7.82 0.66 -18.01
N ARG A 449 -7.33 -0.28 -17.19
CA ARG A 449 -7.95 -1.60 -17.03
C ARG A 449 -9.26 -1.52 -16.25
N ILE A 450 -9.31 -0.70 -15.20
CA ILE A 450 -10.53 -0.47 -14.41
C ILE A 450 -11.59 0.22 -15.27
N TYR A 451 -11.22 1.18 -16.10
CA TYR A 451 -12.10 1.96 -16.96
C TYR A 451 -11.55 1.96 -18.40
N PRO A 452 -11.88 0.95 -19.22
CA PRO A 452 -11.31 0.77 -20.57
C PRO A 452 -11.77 1.82 -21.58
N ASP A 453 -11.06 1.93 -22.71
CA ASP A 453 -11.35 2.89 -23.80
C ASP A 453 -12.76 2.67 -24.35
N ASP A 454 -13.12 1.40 -24.50
CA ASP A 454 -14.46 0.95 -24.86
C ASP A 454 -15.36 0.94 -23.62
N ILE A 455 -16.29 1.88 -23.54
CA ILE A 455 -17.22 1.96 -22.42
C ILE A 455 -18.24 0.82 -22.54
N GLN A 456 -18.26 -0.04 -21.53
CA GLN A 456 -19.16 -1.18 -21.43
C GLN A 456 -20.32 -0.87 -20.49
N LYS A 457 -21.55 -1.13 -20.95
CA LYS A 457 -22.76 -1.06 -20.12
C LYS A 457 -23.58 -2.33 -20.27
N LYS A 458 -23.83 -3.03 -19.16
CA LYS A 458 -24.74 -4.19 -19.14
C LYS A 458 -26.16 -3.76 -18.80
N ASP A 459 -27.10 -4.04 -19.69
CA ASP A 459 -28.53 -3.75 -19.50
C ASP A 459 -29.38 -4.81 -20.21
N LYS A 460 -30.38 -5.34 -19.52
CA LYS A 460 -31.32 -6.37 -20.00
C LYS A 460 -30.60 -7.60 -20.57
N GLY A 461 -29.59 -8.10 -19.86
CA GLY A 461 -28.81 -9.28 -20.25
C GLY A 461 -27.75 -9.03 -21.33
N LYS A 462 -27.66 -7.82 -21.89
CA LYS A 462 -26.77 -7.50 -23.02
C LYS A 462 -25.71 -6.49 -22.62
N VAL A 463 -24.48 -6.71 -23.06
CA VAL A 463 -23.39 -5.72 -22.92
C VAL A 463 -23.36 -4.85 -24.17
N GLN A 464 -23.68 -3.58 -24.00
CA GLN A 464 -23.53 -2.54 -25.01
C GLN A 464 -22.13 -1.94 -24.89
N VAL A 465 -21.49 -1.68 -26.03
CA VAL A 465 -20.12 -1.16 -26.09
C VAL A 465 -20.11 0.13 -26.90
N ALA A 466 -19.70 1.23 -26.27
CA ALA A 466 -19.37 2.48 -26.95
C ALA A 466 -17.85 2.52 -27.18
N LYS A 467 -17.43 2.25 -28.43
CA LYS A 467 -16.02 2.18 -28.79
C LYS A 467 -15.31 3.51 -28.59
N ASN A 468 -14.09 3.49 -28.04
CA ASN A 468 -13.26 4.68 -27.79
C ASN A 468 -14.03 5.81 -27.07
N GLY A 469 -14.93 5.44 -26.16
CA GLY A 469 -15.77 6.38 -25.43
C GLY A 469 -15.03 7.13 -24.30
N LEU A 470 -13.91 6.58 -23.81
CA LEU A 470 -13.08 7.19 -22.77
C LEU A 470 -11.63 7.34 -23.23
N SER A 471 -11.09 8.55 -23.12
CA SER A 471 -9.70 8.86 -23.49
C SER A 471 -8.77 8.85 -22.27
N ASP A 472 -7.47 8.67 -22.52
CA ASP A 472 -6.43 8.79 -21.49
C ASP A 472 -6.41 10.20 -20.87
N VAL A 473 -6.73 11.25 -21.64
CA VAL A 473 -6.85 12.64 -21.12
C VAL A 473 -7.91 12.73 -20.01
N VAL A 474 -9.05 12.07 -20.17
CA VAL A 474 -10.11 12.09 -19.15
C VAL A 474 -9.72 11.26 -17.93
N ARG A 475 -9.02 10.13 -18.11
CA ARG A 475 -8.50 9.33 -16.99
C ARG A 475 -7.49 10.13 -16.19
N GLU A 476 -6.47 10.68 -16.83
CA GLU A 476 -5.40 11.43 -16.17
C GLU A 476 -5.92 12.70 -15.49
N LYS A 477 -6.97 13.33 -16.04
CA LYS A 477 -7.65 14.45 -15.38
C LYS A 477 -8.11 14.13 -13.95
N TYR A 478 -8.53 12.88 -13.69
CA TYR A 478 -9.11 12.47 -12.40
C TYR A 478 -8.27 11.45 -11.62
N ARG A 479 -7.25 10.83 -12.21
CA ARG A 479 -6.51 9.71 -11.60
C ARG A 479 -5.85 10.08 -10.28
N LYS A 480 -5.11 11.19 -10.23
CA LYS A 480 -4.50 11.70 -8.99
C LYS A 480 -5.56 11.91 -7.91
N GLU A 481 -6.64 12.59 -8.27
CA GLU A 481 -7.72 12.94 -7.34
C GLU A 481 -8.46 11.71 -6.81
N ILE A 482 -8.61 10.67 -7.65
CA ILE A 482 -9.12 9.36 -7.24
C ILE A 482 -8.21 8.75 -6.18
N CYS A 483 -6.90 8.65 -6.43
CA CYS A 483 -5.95 8.07 -5.48
C CYS A 483 -5.96 8.80 -4.13
N ILE A 484 -5.95 10.14 -4.15
CA ILE A 484 -6.02 10.96 -2.93
C ILE A 484 -7.32 10.68 -2.17
N ALA A 485 -8.47 10.73 -2.85
CA ALA A 485 -9.77 10.57 -2.22
C ALA A 485 -9.95 9.15 -1.62
N ILE A 486 -9.61 8.08 -2.36
CA ILE A 486 -9.79 6.72 -1.86
C ILE A 486 -8.83 6.40 -0.69
N ARG A 487 -7.64 7.01 -0.66
CA ARG A 487 -6.69 6.89 0.46
C ARG A 487 -7.19 7.60 1.70
N LYS A 488 -7.64 8.86 1.53
CA LYS A 488 -8.18 9.69 2.61
C LYS A 488 -9.33 8.97 3.32
N HIS A 489 -10.30 8.45 2.57
CA HIS A 489 -11.51 7.81 3.11
C HIS A 489 -11.38 6.30 3.33
N LEU A 490 -10.15 5.75 3.35
CA LEU A 490 -9.85 4.32 3.58
C LEU A 490 -10.58 3.34 2.64
N ILE A 491 -11.00 3.82 1.47
CA ILE A 491 -11.62 2.99 0.42
C ILE A 491 -10.55 2.08 -0.20
N ASN A 492 -9.29 2.50 -0.22
CA ASN A 492 -8.17 1.70 -0.73
C ASN A 492 -7.61 0.66 0.28
N ARG A 493 -8.22 0.50 1.45
CA ARG A 493 -7.73 -0.46 2.46
C ARG A 493 -7.94 -1.91 2.03
N THR A 494 -8.95 -2.19 1.21
CA THR A 494 -9.19 -3.51 0.63
C THR A 494 -9.56 -3.41 -0.84
N GLY A 495 -9.13 -4.40 -1.63
CA GLY A 495 -9.51 -4.49 -3.04
C GLY A 495 -11.02 -4.56 -3.25
N LEU A 496 -11.79 -5.09 -2.27
CA LEU A 496 -13.25 -5.18 -2.36
C LEU A 496 -13.95 -3.81 -2.16
N ARG A 497 -13.44 -2.98 -1.25
CA ARG A 497 -13.91 -1.58 -1.09
C ARG A 497 -13.66 -0.79 -2.37
N MET A 498 -12.44 -0.84 -2.92
CA MET A 498 -12.10 -0.19 -4.19
C MET A 498 -12.97 -0.70 -5.34
N THR A 499 -13.12 -2.02 -5.47
CA THR A 499 -13.94 -2.65 -6.52
C THR A 499 -15.35 -2.09 -6.52
N ASN A 500 -16.02 -2.06 -5.36
CA ASN A 500 -17.37 -1.52 -5.29
C ASN A 500 -17.39 -0.01 -5.50
N PHE A 501 -16.39 0.74 -5.04
CA PHE A 501 -16.29 2.16 -5.33
C PHE A 501 -16.22 2.43 -6.84
N PHE A 502 -15.32 1.77 -7.57
CA PHE A 502 -15.21 1.95 -9.02
C PHE A 502 -16.40 1.39 -9.79
N ALA A 503 -16.94 0.23 -9.42
CA ALA A 503 -18.08 -0.37 -10.11
C ALA A 503 -19.33 0.49 -10.03
N GLN A 504 -19.63 1.02 -8.84
CA GLN A 504 -20.73 1.94 -8.65
C GLN A 504 -20.43 3.27 -9.39
N GLY A 505 -19.17 3.73 -9.41
CA GLY A 505 -18.77 4.92 -10.16
C GLY A 505 -18.95 4.75 -11.67
N ALA A 506 -18.77 3.54 -12.20
CA ALA A 506 -18.98 3.24 -13.62
C ALA A 506 -20.44 3.48 -14.05
N GLU A 507 -21.40 3.10 -13.20
CA GLU A 507 -22.82 3.36 -13.45
C GLU A 507 -23.17 4.84 -13.27
N GLU A 508 -22.75 5.47 -12.16
CA GLU A 508 -23.14 6.85 -11.86
C GLU A 508 -22.52 7.88 -12.82
N SER A 509 -21.27 7.66 -13.24
CA SER A 509 -20.52 8.63 -14.05
C SER A 509 -20.35 8.22 -15.51
N ARG A 510 -20.95 7.09 -15.91
CA ARG A 510 -20.68 6.44 -17.21
C ARG A 510 -19.16 6.32 -17.42
N THR A 511 -18.47 5.75 -16.43
CA THR A 511 -17.00 5.56 -16.49
C THR A 511 -16.27 6.89 -16.71
N LEU A 512 -16.48 7.87 -15.82
CA LEU A 512 -15.88 9.22 -15.81
C LEU A 512 -16.32 10.19 -16.94
N THR A 513 -17.14 9.76 -17.90
CA THR A 513 -17.51 10.61 -19.05
C THR A 513 -18.68 11.55 -18.79
N TRP A 514 -19.54 11.22 -17.82
CA TRP A 514 -20.71 12.00 -17.45
C TRP A 514 -20.63 12.39 -15.97
N MET A 515 -19.86 13.45 -15.69
CA MET A 515 -19.68 13.99 -14.34
C MET A 515 -20.74 15.05 -13.97
N SER A 516 -21.63 15.42 -14.90
CA SER A 516 -22.78 16.27 -14.64
C SER A 516 -24.03 15.68 -15.30
N GLU A 517 -25.12 15.64 -14.54
CA GLU A 517 -26.41 15.23 -15.08
C GLU A 517 -26.87 16.18 -16.20
N SER A 518 -27.16 15.61 -17.36
CA SER A 518 -27.47 16.36 -18.61
C SER A 518 -28.98 16.44 -18.91
N ARG A 519 -29.84 16.36 -17.89
CA ARG A 519 -31.29 16.53 -18.03
C ARG A 519 -31.69 18.00 -18.16
N SER A 520 -32.84 18.26 -18.77
CA SER A 520 -33.43 19.61 -18.79
C SER A 520 -33.81 20.07 -17.39
N GLU A 521 -33.81 21.38 -17.17
CA GLU A 521 -34.22 21.97 -15.89
C GLU A 521 -35.60 21.49 -15.45
N LYS A 522 -36.57 21.48 -16.37
CA LYS A 522 -37.90 20.96 -16.10
C LYS A 522 -37.84 19.51 -15.60
N SER A 523 -37.09 18.65 -16.27
CA SER A 523 -36.98 17.23 -15.87
C SER A 523 -36.32 17.08 -14.50
N CYS A 524 -35.25 17.82 -14.21
CA CYS A 524 -34.63 17.78 -12.87
C CYS A 524 -35.58 18.27 -11.78
N ASN A 525 -36.33 19.35 -12.02
CA ASN A 525 -37.30 19.87 -11.08
C ASN A 525 -38.47 18.91 -10.86
N ASP A 526 -38.96 18.24 -11.91
CA ASP A 526 -40.01 17.21 -11.80
C ASP A 526 -39.52 15.99 -10.99
N LEU A 527 -38.27 15.55 -11.20
CA LEU A 527 -37.72 14.37 -10.51
C LEU A 527 -37.32 14.64 -9.05
N TYR A 528 -36.63 15.77 -8.81
CA TYR A 528 -35.93 16.06 -7.56
C TYR A 528 -36.55 17.18 -6.73
N GLY A 529 -37.49 17.96 -7.28
CA GLY A 529 -38.21 18.98 -6.53
C GLY A 529 -38.96 18.37 -5.33
N GLY A 530 -38.90 19.04 -4.18
CA GLY A 530 -39.52 18.56 -2.94
C GLY A 530 -38.78 17.40 -2.25
N LYS A 531 -37.64 16.94 -2.77
CA LYS A 531 -36.86 15.80 -2.23
C LYS A 531 -35.48 16.24 -1.81
N LEU A 532 -34.85 15.50 -0.88
CA LEU A 532 -33.43 15.67 -0.51
C LEU A 532 -33.06 17.13 -0.15
N GLY A 533 -33.96 17.83 0.54
CA GLY A 533 -33.79 19.23 0.93
C GLY A 533 -34.03 20.26 -0.17
N ASN A 534 -34.39 19.85 -1.39
CA ASN A 534 -34.82 20.76 -2.46
C ASN A 534 -36.24 21.24 -2.15
N ASP A 535 -36.35 22.47 -1.63
CA ASP A 535 -37.61 22.99 -1.12
C ASP A 535 -38.07 24.27 -1.84
N LEU A 536 -37.22 24.86 -2.68
CA LEU A 536 -37.55 26.02 -3.50
C LEU A 536 -37.68 25.65 -4.99
N PRO A 537 -38.46 26.41 -5.79
CA PRO A 537 -38.47 26.28 -7.24
C PRO A 537 -37.05 26.35 -7.84
N GLY A 538 -36.73 25.47 -8.79
CA GLY A 538 -35.42 25.40 -9.42
C GLY A 538 -34.35 24.60 -8.66
N ASP A 539 -34.58 24.27 -7.38
CA ASP A 539 -33.60 23.52 -6.57
C ASP A 539 -33.27 22.15 -7.18
N GLY A 540 -34.24 21.50 -7.83
CA GLY A 540 -34.03 20.20 -8.47
C GLY A 540 -32.94 20.24 -9.54
N TYR A 541 -32.92 21.27 -10.39
CA TYR A 541 -31.87 21.47 -11.39
C TYR A 541 -30.59 22.06 -10.81
N LYS A 542 -30.71 23.01 -9.87
CA LYS A 542 -29.56 23.64 -9.21
C LYS A 542 -28.69 22.60 -8.49
N TYR A 543 -29.31 21.67 -7.77
CA TYR A 543 -28.66 20.60 -7.01
C TYR A 543 -28.78 19.22 -7.67
N ARG A 544 -28.80 19.17 -9.01
CA ARG A 544 -28.74 17.94 -9.82
C ARG A 544 -27.44 17.15 -9.62
N GLY A 545 -27.37 15.94 -10.17
CA GLY A 545 -26.20 15.05 -10.03
C GLY A 545 -24.89 15.65 -10.55
N ARG A 546 -23.84 15.61 -9.72
CA ARG A 546 -22.45 15.99 -10.08
C ARG A 546 -21.40 15.07 -9.47
N GLY A 547 -20.28 14.88 -10.16
CA GLY A 547 -19.13 14.09 -9.71
C GLY A 547 -19.26 12.58 -9.92
N ILE A 548 -18.25 11.83 -9.46
CA ILE A 548 -18.11 10.37 -9.71
C ILE A 548 -19.27 9.53 -9.13
N LYS A 549 -20.03 10.09 -8.18
CA LYS A 549 -21.20 9.46 -7.55
C LYS A 549 -22.50 10.25 -7.74
N GLN A 550 -22.53 11.23 -8.64
CA GLN A 550 -23.72 12.04 -8.91
C GLN A 550 -24.35 12.62 -7.63
N LEU A 551 -23.57 13.35 -6.83
CA LEU A 551 -24.08 14.00 -5.62
C LEU A 551 -25.30 14.85 -5.97
N THR A 552 -26.44 14.56 -5.36
CA THR A 552 -27.75 15.11 -5.72
C THR A 552 -28.52 15.58 -4.49
N GLY A 553 -29.20 16.72 -4.60
CA GLY A 553 -30.09 17.27 -3.58
C GLY A 553 -29.41 18.22 -2.61
N LYS A 554 -30.05 19.35 -2.32
CA LYS A 554 -29.54 20.44 -1.47
C LYS A 554 -29.06 20.00 -0.10
N SER A 555 -29.67 18.97 0.51
CA SER A 555 -29.20 18.38 1.78
C SER A 555 -27.80 17.80 1.68
N ASN A 556 -27.53 17.08 0.59
CA ASN A 556 -26.23 16.44 0.38
C ASN A 556 -25.17 17.47 -0.01
N TYR A 557 -25.51 18.45 -0.85
CA TYR A 557 -24.61 19.57 -1.15
C TYR A 557 -24.26 20.36 0.11
N ALA A 558 -25.24 20.69 0.96
CA ALA A 558 -24.98 21.39 2.22
C ALA A 558 -24.08 20.57 3.16
N GLY A 559 -24.30 19.25 3.25
CA GLY A 559 -23.45 18.34 4.02
C GLY A 559 -21.99 18.36 3.54
N TYR A 560 -21.77 18.29 2.22
CA TYR A 560 -20.42 18.36 1.65
C TYR A 560 -19.79 19.74 1.85
N TRP A 561 -20.55 20.83 1.68
CA TRP A 561 -20.05 22.19 1.92
C TRP A 561 -19.65 22.41 3.38
N VAL A 562 -20.41 21.87 4.33
CA VAL A 562 -20.01 21.85 5.75
C VAL A 562 -18.75 21.03 5.96
N TYR A 563 -18.69 19.82 5.38
CA TYR A 563 -17.50 18.96 5.49
C TYR A 563 -16.22 19.65 5.00
N ARG A 564 -16.32 20.41 3.90
CA ARG A 564 -15.22 21.19 3.32
C ARG A 564 -14.99 22.55 3.98
N GLY A 565 -15.72 22.88 5.05
CA GLY A 565 -15.60 24.17 5.75
C GLY A 565 -16.06 25.40 4.94
N ARG A 566 -16.82 25.20 3.86
CA ARG A 566 -17.31 26.28 2.98
C ARG A 566 -18.51 27.03 3.54
N ILE A 567 -19.31 26.35 4.37
CA ILE A 567 -20.38 26.93 5.20
C ILE A 567 -20.33 26.26 6.58
N THR A 568 -20.95 26.85 7.59
CA THR A 568 -21.03 26.26 8.93
C THR A 568 -22.39 25.60 9.15
N ARG A 569 -22.45 24.55 9.98
CA ARG A 569 -23.72 23.87 10.31
C ARG A 569 -24.72 24.82 11.00
N SER A 570 -24.23 25.79 11.77
CA SER A 570 -25.04 26.79 12.48
C SER A 570 -25.66 27.87 11.58
N SER A 571 -25.19 27.98 10.32
CA SER A 571 -25.68 28.96 9.34
C SER A 571 -27.07 28.62 8.78
N PHE A 572 -27.55 27.38 8.95
CA PHE A 572 -28.87 26.96 8.48
C PHE A 572 -29.58 26.04 9.48
N ASP A 573 -30.90 25.96 9.39
CA ASP A 573 -31.68 25.12 10.30
C ASP A 573 -31.66 23.66 9.82
N SER A 574 -31.38 22.71 10.72
CA SER A 574 -31.53 21.29 10.41
C SER A 574 -32.97 20.99 9.95
N ALA A 575 -33.11 20.15 8.93
CA ALA A 575 -34.38 19.84 8.28
C ALA A 575 -35.18 21.09 7.84
N TRP A 576 -34.52 22.10 7.27
CA TRP A 576 -35.16 23.34 6.81
C TRP A 576 -36.38 23.11 5.91
N TRP A 577 -36.34 22.07 5.09
CA TRP A 577 -37.41 21.69 4.15
C TRP A 577 -38.71 21.26 4.84
N SER A 578 -38.69 20.98 6.15
CA SER A 578 -39.90 20.65 6.93
C SER A 578 -40.35 21.76 7.87
N LYS A 579 -39.73 22.95 7.81
CA LYS A 579 -39.96 24.05 8.75
C LYS A 579 -40.47 25.29 8.02
N LYS A 580 -41.46 25.97 8.61
CA LYS A 580 -41.88 27.31 8.15
C LYS A 580 -40.81 28.34 8.52
N ASN A 581 -40.50 29.27 7.60
CA ASN A 581 -39.52 30.36 7.79
C ASN A 581 -38.09 29.91 8.20
N ALA A 582 -37.65 28.74 7.72
CA ALA A 582 -36.32 28.22 8.04
C ALA A 582 -35.18 28.97 7.32
N ARG A 583 -34.04 29.09 8.01
CA ARG A 583 -32.75 29.47 7.42
C ARG A 583 -32.25 28.30 6.56
N ARG A 584 -31.95 28.57 5.30
CA ARG A 584 -31.52 27.57 4.31
C ARG A 584 -30.00 27.66 4.12
N PRO A 585 -29.34 26.55 3.75
CA PRO A 585 -27.94 26.61 3.38
C PRO A 585 -27.76 27.46 2.13
N GLU A 586 -26.84 28.42 2.20
CA GLU A 586 -26.47 29.28 1.08
C GLU A 586 -25.33 28.63 0.28
N ILE A 587 -25.66 28.16 -0.93
CA ILE A 587 -24.70 27.57 -1.86
C ILE A 587 -24.80 28.32 -3.18
N ASN A 588 -23.87 29.26 -3.37
CA ASN A 588 -23.89 30.18 -4.51
C ASN A 588 -23.47 29.50 -5.81
N ASN A 589 -22.50 28.58 -5.76
CA ASN A 589 -21.97 27.90 -6.95
C ASN A 589 -21.90 26.37 -6.77
N PRO A 590 -23.02 25.63 -6.95
CA PRO A 590 -23.03 24.17 -6.92
C PRO A 590 -22.17 23.53 -8.02
N ASP A 591 -21.92 24.23 -9.14
CA ASP A 591 -21.08 23.75 -10.24
C ASP A 591 -19.59 23.69 -9.87
N TYR A 592 -19.20 24.17 -8.69
CA TYR A 592 -17.88 23.89 -8.11
C TYR A 592 -17.53 22.38 -8.18
N LEU A 593 -18.51 21.48 -7.98
CA LEU A 593 -18.30 20.02 -8.05
C LEU A 593 -17.96 19.46 -9.44
N ILE A 594 -17.96 20.28 -10.49
CA ILE A 594 -17.55 19.87 -11.85
C ILE A 594 -16.46 20.76 -12.43
N ASN A 595 -16.22 21.92 -11.82
CA ASN A 595 -15.17 22.86 -12.21
C ASN A 595 -13.84 22.61 -11.48
N ASP A 596 -13.87 21.89 -10.37
CA ASP A 596 -12.70 21.50 -9.57
C ASP A 596 -12.54 19.97 -9.61
N ASN A 597 -11.40 19.50 -10.13
CA ASN A 597 -11.17 18.06 -10.36
C ASN A 597 -11.17 17.26 -9.04
N TYR A 598 -10.60 17.82 -7.98
CA TYR A 598 -10.57 17.18 -6.67
C TYR A 598 -11.97 17.07 -6.08
N ALA A 599 -12.73 18.16 -6.04
CA ALA A 599 -14.11 18.17 -5.54
C ALA A 599 -15.03 17.25 -6.35
N THR A 600 -14.80 17.12 -7.66
CA THR A 600 -15.53 16.20 -8.54
C THR A 600 -15.44 14.74 -8.07
N ILE A 601 -14.32 14.37 -7.44
CA ILE A 601 -14.06 13.01 -6.95
C ILE A 601 -14.32 12.89 -5.44
N ASP A 602 -13.77 13.81 -4.64
CA ASP A 602 -13.87 13.81 -3.17
C ASP A 602 -15.33 13.90 -2.70
N ALA A 603 -16.23 14.61 -3.41
CA ALA A 603 -17.64 14.61 -3.05
C ALA A 603 -18.27 13.20 -3.08
N GLY A 604 -17.83 12.34 -4.00
CA GLY A 604 -18.28 10.95 -4.07
C GLY A 604 -17.68 10.06 -2.99
N ALA A 605 -16.41 10.27 -2.65
CA ALA A 605 -15.74 9.56 -1.56
C ALA A 605 -16.25 10.02 -0.17
N TRP A 606 -16.56 11.31 -0.01
CA TRP A 606 -17.26 11.82 1.15
C TRP A 606 -18.65 11.21 1.29
N TYR A 607 -19.44 11.13 0.21
CA TYR A 607 -20.77 10.52 0.27
C TYR A 607 -20.71 9.04 0.72
N TRP A 608 -19.66 8.33 0.29
CA TRP A 608 -19.37 6.97 0.70
C TRP A 608 -19.15 6.85 2.21
N GLU A 609 -18.47 7.84 2.80
CA GLU A 609 -18.14 7.89 4.22
C GLU A 609 -19.28 8.46 5.08
N SER A 610 -19.98 9.50 4.63
CA SER A 610 -21.09 10.12 5.36
C SER A 610 -22.33 9.23 5.47
N GLY A 611 -22.33 8.13 4.71
CA GLY A 611 -23.45 7.25 4.53
C GLY A 611 -24.50 7.85 3.59
N PRO A 612 -25.26 7.00 2.89
CA PRO A 612 -26.41 7.44 2.15
C PRO A 612 -27.54 7.87 3.11
N ARG A 613 -28.31 8.87 2.68
CA ARG A 613 -29.45 9.53 3.37
C ARG A 613 -29.04 10.68 4.32
N ARG A 614 -29.22 11.91 3.81
CA ARG A 614 -29.28 13.24 4.48
C ARG A 614 -27.97 14.02 4.71
N GLY A 615 -26.78 13.49 4.42
CA GLY A 615 -25.52 14.26 4.51
C GLY A 615 -25.18 14.75 5.94
N GLU A 616 -25.64 14.03 6.95
CA GLU A 616 -25.41 14.32 8.37
C GLU A 616 -24.40 13.32 8.96
N PRO A 617 -23.52 13.74 9.88
CA PRO A 617 -22.57 12.86 10.54
C PRO A 617 -23.30 11.79 11.34
N ARG A 618 -23.06 10.53 10.98
CA ARG A 618 -23.62 9.37 11.68
C ARG A 618 -22.52 8.40 12.04
N LYS A 619 -22.54 7.94 13.29
CA LYS A 619 -21.61 6.92 13.77
C LYS A 619 -21.77 5.64 12.93
N ASN A 620 -20.67 5.08 12.45
CA ASN A 620 -20.64 3.80 11.72
C ASN A 620 -21.43 3.77 10.40
N SER A 621 -21.63 4.92 9.74
CA SER A 621 -22.50 5.03 8.55
C SER A 621 -21.81 4.79 7.21
N THR A 622 -20.49 4.65 7.23
CA THR A 622 -19.68 4.45 6.03
C THR A 622 -20.01 3.16 5.28
N ILE A 623 -20.03 3.22 3.95
CA ILE A 623 -20.21 2.05 3.08
C ILE A 623 -19.05 1.04 3.27
N ASN A 624 -17.88 1.49 3.72
CA ASN A 624 -16.75 0.62 4.08
C ASN A 624 -17.16 -0.50 5.05
N LYS A 625 -17.95 -0.16 6.08
CA LYS A 625 -18.46 -1.12 7.06
C LYS A 625 -19.36 -2.17 6.42
N ILE A 626 -20.25 -1.72 5.54
CA ILE A 626 -21.21 -2.60 4.86
C ILE A 626 -20.46 -3.63 4.04
N ILE A 627 -19.39 -3.24 3.35
CA ILE A 627 -18.57 -4.15 2.56
C ILE A 627 -17.77 -5.11 3.44
N ASP A 628 -17.14 -4.60 4.49
CA ASP A 628 -16.26 -5.40 5.35
C ASP A 628 -17.01 -6.43 6.21
N GLU A 629 -18.25 -6.12 6.61
CA GLU A 629 -19.12 -7.03 7.35
C GLU A 629 -19.93 -7.96 6.44
N PHE A 630 -19.92 -7.74 5.12
CA PHE A 630 -20.73 -8.52 4.20
C PHE A 630 -20.24 -9.95 4.04
N GLN A 631 -21.19 -10.89 4.03
CA GLN A 631 -20.97 -12.28 3.69
C GLN A 631 -21.80 -12.62 2.46
N GLY A 632 -21.15 -13.10 1.40
CA GLY A 632 -21.79 -13.47 0.15
C GLY A 632 -20.87 -13.26 -1.04
N ASP A 633 -21.42 -13.43 -2.24
CA ASP A 633 -20.67 -13.25 -3.48
C ASP A 633 -20.60 -11.79 -3.96
N LEU A 634 -19.83 -11.55 -5.02
CA LEU A 634 -19.63 -10.23 -5.63
C LEU A 634 -20.94 -9.61 -6.17
N SER A 635 -21.88 -10.43 -6.62
CA SER A 635 -23.16 -9.98 -7.16
C SER A 635 -24.08 -9.48 -6.06
N ALA A 636 -24.09 -10.18 -4.92
CA ALA A 636 -24.87 -9.85 -3.75
C ALA A 636 -24.35 -8.57 -3.06
N ILE A 637 -23.02 -8.43 -2.88
CA ILE A 637 -22.47 -7.18 -2.32
C ILE A 637 -22.75 -5.97 -3.22
N ALA A 638 -22.65 -6.13 -4.55
CA ALA A 638 -22.96 -5.06 -5.49
C ALA A 638 -24.42 -4.57 -5.37
N ARG A 639 -25.35 -5.50 -5.08
CA ARG A 639 -26.76 -5.17 -4.80
C ARG A 639 -26.90 -4.39 -3.49
N THR A 640 -26.28 -4.86 -2.42
CA THR A 640 -26.31 -4.18 -1.12
C THR A 640 -25.81 -2.75 -1.24
N VAL A 641 -24.64 -2.54 -1.85
CA VAL A 641 -24.06 -1.21 -2.04
C VAL A 641 -24.92 -0.33 -2.98
N CYS A 642 -25.57 -0.91 -3.99
CA CYS A 642 -26.49 -0.20 -4.87
C CYS A 642 -27.68 0.41 -4.09
N VAL A 643 -28.30 -0.40 -3.22
CA VAL A 643 -29.43 0.03 -2.37
C VAL A 643 -29.03 1.15 -1.44
N GLU A 644 -27.83 1.08 -0.89
CA GLU A 644 -27.29 2.15 -0.07
C GLU A 644 -27.15 3.43 -0.91
N ILE A 645 -26.43 3.39 -2.04
CA ILE A 645 -26.14 4.60 -2.83
C ILE A 645 -27.40 5.30 -3.37
N ASN A 646 -28.36 4.56 -3.92
CA ASN A 646 -29.50 5.17 -4.64
C ASN A 646 -30.87 4.89 -4.01
N GLY A 647 -30.93 4.19 -2.88
CA GLY A 647 -32.18 3.83 -2.19
C GLY A 647 -32.98 2.70 -2.87
N GLY A 648 -32.43 2.04 -3.89
CA GLY A 648 -33.09 1.01 -4.68
C GLY A 648 -32.12 0.17 -5.51
N THR A 649 -32.56 -0.33 -6.66
CA THR A 649 -31.75 -1.22 -7.52
C THR A 649 -31.54 -0.65 -8.93
N ASN A 650 -31.54 0.68 -9.06
CA ASN A 650 -31.36 1.33 -10.36
C ASN A 650 -29.97 1.01 -10.93
N GLY A 651 -29.93 0.51 -12.17
CA GLY A 651 -28.68 0.13 -12.84
C GLY A 651 -27.99 -1.10 -12.23
N LEU A 652 -28.70 -1.92 -11.43
CA LEU A 652 -28.10 -3.03 -10.69
C LEU A 652 -27.31 -4.00 -11.58
N GLU A 653 -27.84 -4.35 -12.75
CA GLU A 653 -27.18 -5.28 -13.65
C GLU A 653 -25.80 -4.78 -14.11
N ASN A 654 -25.69 -3.48 -14.43
CA ASN A 654 -24.43 -2.87 -14.81
C ASN A 654 -23.46 -2.78 -13.63
N ARG A 655 -23.95 -2.45 -12.43
CA ARG A 655 -23.15 -2.40 -11.20
C ARG A 655 -22.56 -3.78 -10.87
N GLN A 656 -23.37 -4.84 -10.94
CA GLN A 656 -22.91 -6.22 -10.75
C GLN A 656 -21.86 -6.63 -11.79
N TYR A 657 -22.09 -6.30 -13.06
CA TYR A 657 -21.14 -6.55 -14.14
C TYR A 657 -19.77 -5.92 -13.86
N HIS A 658 -19.75 -4.63 -13.54
CA HIS A 658 -18.50 -3.92 -13.25
C HIS A 658 -17.85 -4.42 -11.95
N THR A 659 -18.61 -4.74 -10.90
CA THR A 659 -18.05 -5.31 -9.66
C THR A 659 -17.29 -6.60 -9.96
N ILE A 660 -17.87 -7.52 -10.72
CA ILE A 660 -17.23 -8.80 -11.05
C ILE A 660 -15.98 -8.60 -11.90
N ARG A 661 -16.06 -7.73 -12.92
CA ARG A 661 -14.92 -7.48 -13.82
C ARG A 661 -13.76 -6.79 -13.10
N ILE A 662 -14.05 -5.76 -12.30
CA ILE A 662 -13.04 -4.95 -11.60
C ILE A 662 -12.42 -5.75 -10.43
N ALA A 663 -13.17 -6.65 -9.79
CA ALA A 663 -12.63 -7.51 -8.73
C ALA A 663 -11.43 -8.33 -9.23
N LYS A 664 -11.45 -8.81 -10.47
CA LYS A 664 -10.33 -9.56 -11.07
C LYS A 664 -9.06 -8.71 -11.21
N ILE A 665 -9.17 -7.39 -11.23
CA ILE A 665 -8.04 -6.46 -11.30
C ILE A 665 -7.54 -6.15 -9.90
N LEU A 666 -8.45 -5.72 -9.01
CA LEU A 666 -8.11 -5.13 -7.71
C LEU A 666 -8.04 -6.11 -6.54
N THR A 667 -8.39 -7.39 -6.75
CA THR A 667 -8.36 -8.42 -5.70
C THR A 667 -7.45 -9.59 -6.09
N ASP A 668 -7.18 -10.45 -5.12
CA ASP A 668 -6.41 -11.69 -5.33
C ASP A 668 -7.22 -12.82 -5.96
N LEU A 669 -8.47 -12.57 -6.39
CA LEU A 669 -9.25 -13.55 -7.15
C LEU A 669 -8.52 -13.87 -8.46
N VAL A 670 -8.23 -15.15 -8.69
CA VAL A 670 -7.62 -15.71 -9.91
C VAL A 670 -8.71 -16.15 -10.87
#